data_AF-A0A9Q1AWS4-F1
#
_entry.id   AF-A0A9Q1AWS4-F1
#
_cell.length_a   1.000
_cell.length_b   1.000
_cell.length_c   1.000
_cell.angle_alpha   90.00
_cell.angle_beta   90.00
_cell.angle_gamma   90.00
#
_symmetry.space_group_name_H-M   'P 1'
#
loop_
_entity.id
_entity.type
_entity.pdbx_description
1 polymer ?
#
loop_
_entity_poly.entity_id
_entity_poly.type
_entity_poly.pdbx_seq_one_letter_code
_entity_poly.pdbx_strand_id
1 'polypeptide(L)'
;MEGMALYLVAALLVLCPSPSHSQLYSLITPSVLWVESEEQVVVEAHGLNVATVVTVTVHDFPQKRNNLYQKKTSLTPSNGMMATPSITIPTKHLKKDPRKNTYVVVQAKCAQFTLEKVVLVSFQSGYIFIQTDKTIYTPGSKVHYRLFSMGQSMKRLDKSVIVQIVTPEDIIVSQNTIKPRSTHSQTYNIPELVSLGTWKVVAKYVDSPWENFTTPFEVKEYVLPSFEVALEPSEKFYYVDSNRDFRVSITAKFLYGKKLEGTAFVLFGVKMDNDKKSIPNSLRRIPIVDGEGEAVLTRAMLQSVFRNPNELIGHSLYISVTVMTDSGNDMVVAERSGISIVTSPYQIHFTRTPKYFKPAMPYELTVFVTNPDGSPAARVPVVSESFQVHARTQNDGTAKLILNTPGNAQELRITVKTNHGDLPKERQATKSMVATAYQTQGRSGNYLHLAVPATELKAGDNLPINFNLRSNNQQVLNGVTYLTYIILTKGRIQRVGRQPRQAAQNLVTMFLDITPELIPSFRIVAYYQVGNSEIVADSVWVDVKDTCMGTLIVKGASDVDNQIQQPGASMKIKVEGDANARVGLVAVDKGVYVLNNKYKLTQSKIWDTVEKSDIGCTAGSGMNNLGVFEDAGLALMTSNNLSTKQRSDTKCPQVARWRRRRSVQLIESKASKVAQYQDHRLRKCCEDGMHENPMGHTCERRAEYIDDQNECRTAFLECCRYIKGIQDANQRETELILARSK
;
A
#
# COMPACT_ATOMS: atom_id res chain seq x y z
N MET A 1 -6.52 88.11 -9.80
CA MET A 1 -5.70 86.88 -9.60
C MET A 1 -6.59 85.78 -9.02
N GLU A 2 -7.56 85.28 -9.78
CA GLU A 2 -8.48 84.20 -9.33
C GLU A 2 -8.81 83.18 -10.44
N GLY A 3 -8.02 83.12 -11.51
CA GLY A 3 -8.31 82.25 -12.68
C GLY A 3 -7.38 81.06 -12.89
N MET A 4 -6.27 80.95 -12.16
CA MET A 4 -5.24 79.93 -12.41
C MET A 4 -5.21 78.76 -11.40
N ALA A 5 -5.94 78.85 -10.29
CA ALA A 5 -5.90 77.82 -9.25
C ALA A 5 -6.86 76.63 -9.52
N LEU A 6 -7.87 76.81 -10.38
CA LEU A 6 -8.91 75.79 -10.64
C LEU A 6 -8.52 74.74 -11.69
N TYR A 7 -7.56 75.03 -12.57
CA TYR A 7 -7.10 74.06 -13.58
C TYR A 7 -6.08 73.06 -13.04
N LEU A 8 -5.35 73.41 -11.97
CA LEU A 8 -4.38 72.51 -11.33
C LEU A 8 -5.03 71.45 -10.43
N VAL A 9 -6.23 71.71 -9.90
CA VAL A 9 -6.99 70.74 -9.10
C VAL A 9 -7.72 69.72 -9.99
N ALA A 10 -8.16 70.11 -11.19
CA ALA A 10 -8.79 69.20 -12.15
C ALA A 10 -7.78 68.24 -12.82
N ALA A 11 -6.51 68.64 -12.99
CA ALA A 11 -5.47 67.80 -13.57
C ALA A 11 -4.90 66.74 -12.59
N LEU A 12 -5.05 66.96 -11.27
CA LEU A 12 -4.58 66.03 -10.23
C LEU A 12 -5.58 64.91 -9.88
N LEU A 13 -6.83 65.00 -10.36
CA LEU A 13 -7.86 63.97 -10.19
C LEU A 13 -7.87 62.90 -11.30
N VAL A 14 -7.01 63.02 -12.33
CA VAL A 14 -6.89 62.05 -13.44
C VAL A 14 -5.71 61.07 -13.25
N LEU A 15 -4.98 61.17 -12.13
CA LEU A 15 -3.83 60.31 -11.81
C LEU A 15 -4.00 59.51 -10.51
N CYS A 16 -5.24 59.19 -10.12
CA CYS A 16 -5.44 58.02 -9.27
C CYS A 16 -5.41 56.78 -10.18
N PRO A 17 -4.41 55.88 -10.07
CA PRO A 17 -4.61 54.54 -10.62
C PRO A 17 -5.84 53.99 -9.90
N SER A 18 -6.92 53.79 -10.65
CA SER A 18 -8.04 52.94 -10.23
C SER A 18 -7.43 51.74 -9.52
N PRO A 19 -7.95 51.28 -8.36
CA PRO A 19 -7.42 50.09 -7.72
C PRO A 19 -7.47 48.99 -8.77
N SER A 20 -6.30 48.59 -9.25
CA SER A 20 -6.14 47.49 -10.16
C SER A 20 -6.84 46.34 -9.47
N HIS A 21 -7.96 45.87 -10.05
CA HIS A 21 -8.62 44.67 -9.57
C HIS A 21 -7.53 43.63 -9.43
N SER A 22 -7.16 43.30 -8.19
CA SER A 22 -6.05 42.38 -7.93
C SER A 22 -6.48 41.05 -8.52
N GLN A 23 -5.90 40.66 -9.65
CA GLN A 23 -6.23 39.41 -10.35
C GLN A 23 -5.36 38.30 -9.76
N LEU A 24 -5.97 37.16 -9.44
CA LEU A 24 -5.27 36.00 -8.90
C LEU A 24 -4.96 35.02 -10.03
N TYR A 25 -3.68 34.71 -10.21
CA TYR A 25 -3.24 33.69 -11.17
C TYR A 25 -2.72 32.49 -10.40
N SER A 26 -3.00 31.28 -10.89
CA SER A 26 -2.49 30.05 -10.29
C SER A 26 -1.91 29.08 -11.30
N LEU A 27 -0.83 28.41 -10.90
CA LEU A 27 -0.18 27.31 -11.59
C LEU A 27 -0.22 26.10 -10.65
N ILE A 28 -0.88 25.03 -11.08
CA ILE A 28 -0.99 23.78 -10.34
C ILE A 28 -0.37 22.66 -11.17
N THR A 29 0.55 21.92 -10.57
CA THR A 29 1.17 20.73 -11.18
C THR A 29 1.01 19.55 -10.23
N PRO A 30 1.12 18.31 -10.73
CA PRO A 30 1.52 17.19 -9.86
C PRO A 30 2.79 17.55 -9.09
N SER A 31 2.91 17.10 -7.84
CA SER A 31 4.10 17.34 -7.01
C SER A 31 5.32 16.52 -7.45
N VAL A 32 5.08 15.49 -8.26
CA VAL A 32 6.11 14.67 -8.93
C VAL A 32 5.71 14.55 -10.40
N LEU A 33 6.65 14.81 -11.31
CA LEU A 33 6.45 14.64 -12.75
C LEU A 33 7.22 13.42 -13.25
N TRP A 34 6.57 12.64 -14.10
CA TRP A 34 7.16 11.45 -14.71
C TRP A 34 7.80 11.78 -16.06
N VAL A 35 9.03 11.33 -16.25
CA VAL A 35 9.74 11.50 -17.52
C VAL A 35 9.13 10.62 -18.61
N GLU A 36 9.19 11.06 -19.86
CA GLU A 36 8.61 10.37 -21.02
C GLU A 36 7.11 10.03 -20.87
N SER A 37 6.42 10.70 -19.94
CA SER A 37 4.99 10.60 -19.70
C SER A 37 4.31 11.94 -20.01
N GLU A 38 3.07 11.89 -20.47
CA GLU A 38 2.26 13.07 -20.74
C GLU A 38 1.60 13.55 -19.44
N GLU A 39 2.12 14.59 -18.81
CA GLU A 39 1.57 15.12 -17.56
C GLU A 39 0.72 16.36 -17.79
N GLN A 40 -0.45 16.44 -17.14
CA GLN A 40 -1.28 17.63 -17.19
C GLN A 40 -0.85 18.64 -16.13
N VAL A 41 -0.83 19.90 -16.52
CA VAL A 41 -0.63 21.07 -15.65
C VAL A 41 -1.85 21.96 -15.77
N VAL A 42 -2.24 22.65 -14.70
CA VAL A 42 -3.38 23.57 -14.69
C VAL A 42 -2.89 25.00 -14.55
N VAL A 43 -3.36 25.88 -15.43
CA VAL A 43 -3.13 27.32 -15.36
C VAL A 43 -4.48 28.03 -15.32
N GLU A 44 -4.68 28.87 -14.31
CA GLU A 44 -5.91 29.64 -14.12
C GLU A 44 -5.63 31.12 -13.94
N ALA A 45 -6.54 31.94 -14.47
CA ALA A 45 -6.59 33.38 -14.24
C ALA A 45 -7.97 33.74 -13.67
N HIS A 46 -8.03 34.04 -12.38
CA HIS A 46 -9.26 34.47 -11.70
C HIS A 46 -9.49 35.96 -11.91
N GLY A 47 -10.70 36.32 -12.35
CA GLY A 47 -11.10 37.73 -12.56
C GLY A 47 -10.58 38.35 -13.85
N LEU A 48 -9.93 37.57 -14.72
CA LEU A 48 -9.61 37.99 -16.08
C LEU A 48 -10.79 37.64 -17.00
N ASN A 49 -11.11 38.51 -17.97
CA ASN A 49 -12.18 38.27 -18.95
C ASN A 49 -11.69 38.41 -20.40
N VAL A 50 -10.40 38.65 -20.60
CA VAL A 50 -9.80 38.88 -21.92
C VAL A 50 -9.01 37.65 -22.33
N ALA A 51 -9.28 37.13 -23.53
CA ALA A 51 -8.58 35.98 -24.07
C ALA A 51 -7.06 36.23 -24.07
N THR A 52 -6.31 35.35 -23.42
CA THR A 52 -4.88 35.54 -23.16
C THR A 52 -4.11 34.27 -23.49
N VAL A 53 -3.04 34.40 -24.28
CA VAL A 53 -2.16 33.29 -24.61
C VAL A 53 -1.08 33.15 -23.54
N VAL A 54 -1.01 31.98 -22.92
CA VAL A 54 0.00 31.62 -21.92
C VAL A 54 0.95 30.60 -22.52
N THR A 55 2.25 30.84 -22.31
CA THR A 55 3.30 29.89 -22.70
C THR A 55 3.74 29.13 -21.45
N VAL A 56 3.57 27.81 -21.45
CA VAL A 56 4.09 26.91 -20.42
C VAL A 56 5.41 26.32 -20.90
N THR A 57 6.47 26.53 -20.12
CA THR A 57 7.84 26.07 -20.38
C THR A 57 8.34 25.22 -19.21
N VAL A 58 9.09 24.17 -19.52
CA VAL A 58 9.77 23.33 -18.53
C VAL A 58 11.26 23.54 -18.69
N HIS A 59 11.92 24.02 -17.65
CA HIS A 59 13.36 24.28 -17.63
C HIS A 59 14.09 23.29 -16.73
N ASP A 60 15.38 23.13 -16.97
CA ASP A 60 16.27 22.42 -16.06
C ASP A 60 16.51 23.20 -14.76
N PHE A 61 16.63 22.46 -13.65
CA PHE A 61 17.02 23.02 -12.35
C PHE A 61 18.49 22.72 -12.06
N PRO A 62 19.27 23.65 -11.47
CA PRO A 62 18.85 24.96 -10.94
C PRO A 62 19.03 26.14 -11.91
N GLN A 63 19.79 25.99 -13.00
CA GLN A 63 20.28 27.14 -13.79
C GLN A 63 19.35 27.61 -14.91
N LYS A 64 18.27 26.87 -15.24
CA LYS A 64 17.35 27.17 -16.35
C LYS A 64 18.04 27.46 -17.69
N ARG A 65 19.11 26.72 -18.00
CA ARG A 65 19.88 26.87 -19.24
C ARG A 65 19.18 26.26 -20.44
N ASN A 66 18.48 25.16 -20.22
CA ASN A 66 17.85 24.37 -21.26
C ASN A 66 16.33 24.42 -21.11
N ASN A 67 15.65 24.79 -22.20
CA ASN A 67 14.22 24.60 -22.34
C ASN A 67 13.97 23.14 -22.74
N LEU A 68 13.46 22.35 -21.80
CA LEU A 68 13.19 20.91 -21.98
C LEU A 68 11.90 20.67 -22.78
N TYR A 69 10.90 21.54 -22.59
CA TYR A 69 9.61 21.43 -23.26
C TYR A 69 8.87 22.77 -23.24
N GLN A 70 8.14 23.08 -24.31
CA GLN A 70 7.35 24.31 -24.42
C GLN A 70 6.03 24.05 -25.11
N LYS A 71 4.94 24.60 -24.55
CA LYS A 71 3.60 24.55 -25.12
C LYS A 71 2.87 25.87 -24.91
N LYS A 72 2.26 26.39 -25.97
CA LYS A 72 1.37 27.56 -25.89
C LYS A 72 -0.06 27.08 -25.68
N THR A 73 -0.80 27.77 -24.83
CA THR A 73 -2.22 27.51 -24.57
C THR A 73 -2.97 28.84 -24.42
N SER A 74 -4.28 28.81 -24.60
CA SER A 74 -5.12 30.01 -24.55
C SER A 74 -6.12 29.92 -23.40
N LEU A 75 -6.14 30.94 -22.55
CA LEU A 75 -7.18 31.17 -21.55
C LEU A 75 -8.27 32.00 -22.21
N THR A 76 -9.49 31.48 -22.26
CA THR A 76 -10.64 32.15 -22.91
C THR A 76 -11.83 32.22 -21.96
N PRO A 77 -12.72 33.22 -22.07
CA PRO A 77 -13.91 33.26 -21.23
C PRO A 77 -14.79 32.01 -21.35
N SER A 78 -14.83 31.40 -22.55
CA SER A 78 -15.55 30.14 -22.81
C SER A 78 -15.01 28.94 -22.04
N ASN A 79 -13.71 28.90 -21.71
CA ASN A 79 -13.11 27.87 -20.86
C ASN A 79 -13.00 28.29 -19.39
N GLY A 80 -13.66 29.40 -19.02
CA GLY A 80 -13.59 29.96 -17.67
C GLY A 80 -12.22 30.55 -17.33
N MET A 81 -11.40 30.91 -18.31
CA MET A 81 -10.01 31.37 -18.09
C MET A 81 -9.14 30.32 -17.39
N MET A 82 -9.31 29.05 -17.78
CA MET A 82 -8.55 27.91 -17.30
C MET A 82 -8.06 27.09 -18.48
N ALA A 83 -6.81 26.63 -18.43
CA ALA A 83 -6.27 25.70 -19.40
C ALA A 83 -5.48 24.57 -18.73
N THR A 84 -5.53 23.39 -19.34
CA THR A 84 -4.83 22.18 -18.87
C THR A 84 -3.81 21.68 -19.91
N PRO A 85 -2.69 22.39 -20.15
CA PRO A 85 -1.70 21.95 -21.11
C PRO A 85 -1.02 20.65 -20.67
N SER A 86 -1.03 19.64 -21.55
CA SER A 86 -0.17 18.47 -21.37
C SER A 86 1.29 18.77 -21.70
N ILE A 87 2.21 18.40 -20.81
CA ILE A 87 3.66 18.54 -20.95
C ILE A 87 4.33 17.16 -20.93
N THR A 88 5.51 17.04 -21.55
CA THR A 88 6.30 15.81 -21.51
C THR A 88 7.76 16.16 -21.29
N ILE A 89 8.39 15.50 -20.32
CA ILE A 89 9.78 15.79 -19.95
C ILE A 89 10.70 14.75 -20.61
N PRO A 90 11.54 15.15 -21.58
CA PRO A 90 12.49 14.24 -22.20
C PRO A 90 13.66 13.91 -21.26
N THR A 91 14.09 12.65 -21.26
CA THR A 91 15.20 12.16 -20.44
C THR A 91 16.58 12.54 -20.96
N LYS A 92 16.73 12.80 -22.26
CA LYS A 92 18.03 13.01 -22.93
C LYS A 92 18.85 14.16 -22.34
N HIS A 93 18.18 15.18 -21.81
CA HIS A 93 18.81 16.41 -21.32
C HIS A 93 18.90 16.47 -19.77
N LEU A 94 18.39 15.44 -19.08
CA LEU A 94 18.45 15.35 -17.62
C LEU A 94 19.61 14.46 -17.19
N LYS A 95 20.52 15.00 -16.37
CA LYS A 95 21.58 14.20 -15.76
C LYS A 95 20.97 13.26 -14.71
N LYS A 96 21.00 11.96 -14.99
CA LYS A 96 20.53 10.92 -14.06
C LYS A 96 21.62 10.63 -13.03
N ASP A 97 21.46 11.10 -11.79
CA ASP A 97 22.27 10.69 -10.64
C ASP A 97 21.39 9.92 -9.65
N PRO A 98 21.62 8.62 -9.43
CA PRO A 98 20.79 7.81 -8.53
C PRO A 98 20.89 8.23 -7.06
N ARG A 99 21.89 9.04 -6.68
CA ARG A 99 22.07 9.53 -5.30
C ARG A 99 21.46 10.91 -5.07
N LYS A 100 20.97 11.58 -6.11
CA LYS A 100 20.46 12.95 -6.03
C LYS A 100 19.10 13.07 -6.70
N ASN A 101 18.19 13.74 -5.98
CA ASN A 101 16.88 14.04 -6.54
C ASN A 101 17.02 15.09 -7.64
N THR A 102 16.36 14.84 -8.77
CA THR A 102 16.35 15.73 -9.92
C THR A 102 15.08 16.55 -9.90
N TYR A 103 15.21 17.84 -10.19
CA TYR A 103 14.09 18.78 -10.23
C TYR A 103 14.02 19.46 -11.60
N VAL A 104 12.84 19.98 -11.92
CA VAL A 104 12.60 20.86 -13.07
C VAL A 104 11.85 22.10 -12.61
N VAL A 105 11.94 23.18 -13.38
CA VAL A 105 11.14 24.38 -13.16
C VAL A 105 10.03 24.43 -14.19
N VAL A 106 8.78 24.33 -13.76
CA VAL A 106 7.61 24.59 -14.59
C VAL A 106 7.29 26.08 -14.51
N GLN A 107 7.32 26.76 -15.65
CA GLN A 107 7.06 28.19 -15.76
C GLN A 107 5.83 28.41 -16.65
N ALA A 108 4.89 29.23 -16.19
CA ALA A 108 3.77 29.72 -16.99
C ALA A 108 3.93 31.24 -17.16
N LYS A 109 4.07 31.70 -18.41
CA LYS A 109 4.38 33.09 -18.73
C LYS A 109 3.40 33.68 -19.74
N CYS A 110 2.89 34.86 -19.45
CA CYS A 110 2.20 35.74 -20.37
C CYS A 110 2.58 37.22 -20.10
N ALA A 111 1.94 38.18 -20.77
CA ALA A 111 2.22 39.60 -20.56
C ALA A 111 1.83 40.09 -19.15
N GLN A 112 0.83 39.47 -18.52
CA GLN A 112 0.28 39.89 -17.24
C GLN A 112 0.96 39.24 -16.03
N PHE A 113 1.51 38.02 -16.19
CA PHE A 113 2.13 37.29 -15.08
C PHE A 113 3.23 36.33 -15.55
N THR A 114 4.14 36.01 -14.62
CA THR A 114 5.08 34.91 -14.73
C THR A 114 5.02 34.10 -13.43
N LEU A 115 4.56 32.85 -13.51
CA LEU A 115 4.51 31.92 -12.37
C LEU A 115 5.53 30.83 -12.59
N GLU A 116 6.21 30.42 -11.52
CA GLU A 116 7.23 29.38 -11.57
C GLU A 116 7.11 28.44 -10.37
N LYS A 117 7.22 27.14 -10.62
CA LYS A 117 7.25 26.13 -9.58
C LYS A 117 8.34 25.11 -9.85
N VAL A 118 9.15 24.82 -8.83
CA VAL A 118 10.13 23.74 -8.86
C VAL A 118 9.40 22.43 -8.51
N VAL A 119 9.60 21.39 -9.31
CA VAL A 119 8.89 20.11 -9.16
C VAL A 119 9.87 18.95 -9.21
N LEU A 120 9.63 17.93 -8.38
CA LEU A 120 10.45 16.72 -8.34
C LEU A 120 10.20 15.89 -9.60
N VAL A 121 11.25 15.31 -10.16
CA VAL A 121 11.16 14.41 -11.32
C VAL A 121 11.40 12.98 -10.88
N SER A 122 10.55 12.07 -11.33
CA SER A 122 10.77 10.63 -11.20
C SER A 122 11.09 10.01 -12.57
N PHE A 123 12.10 9.13 -12.56
CA PHE A 123 12.57 8.41 -13.73
C PHE A 123 11.86 7.06 -13.94
N GLN A 124 10.82 6.78 -13.18
CA GLN A 124 10.01 5.59 -13.32
C GLN A 124 9.18 5.64 -14.62
N SER A 125 9.49 4.75 -15.56
CA SER A 125 8.79 4.67 -16.84
C SER A 125 7.38 4.06 -16.75
N GLY A 126 7.12 3.22 -15.75
CA GLY A 126 5.87 2.48 -15.62
C GLY A 126 6.01 1.26 -14.69
N TYR A 127 5.29 0.19 -15.01
CA TYR A 127 5.21 -1.05 -14.22
C TYR A 127 5.55 -2.27 -15.07
N ILE A 128 6.24 -3.23 -14.46
CA ILE A 128 6.46 -4.55 -15.05
C ILE A 128 5.82 -5.60 -14.14
N PHE A 129 4.85 -6.33 -14.66
CA PHE A 129 4.27 -7.49 -13.98
C PHE A 129 4.83 -8.76 -14.60
N ILE A 130 5.39 -9.63 -13.76
CA ILE A 130 5.95 -10.90 -14.20
C ILE A 130 4.99 -12.00 -13.76
N GLN A 131 4.67 -12.90 -14.69
CA GLN A 131 3.88 -14.09 -14.42
C GLN A 131 4.72 -15.31 -14.77
N THR A 132 4.93 -16.19 -13.79
CA THR A 132 5.46 -17.54 -14.00
C THR A 132 4.30 -18.52 -14.22
N ASP A 133 4.53 -19.63 -14.92
CA ASP A 133 3.52 -20.68 -15.10
C ASP A 133 3.18 -21.37 -13.78
N LYS A 134 4.20 -21.61 -12.95
CA LYS A 134 4.08 -22.24 -11.63
C LYS A 134 4.77 -21.37 -10.59
N THR A 135 4.41 -21.58 -9.32
CA THR A 135 5.05 -20.91 -8.17
C THR A 135 6.17 -21.74 -7.57
N ILE A 136 6.25 -23.02 -7.94
CA ILE A 136 7.21 -24.00 -7.43
C ILE A 136 7.73 -24.92 -8.53
N TYR A 137 9.03 -25.21 -8.49
CA TYR A 137 9.77 -25.96 -9.51
C TYR A 137 10.72 -26.97 -8.87
N THR A 138 10.96 -28.08 -9.57
CA THR A 138 12.00 -29.04 -9.21
C THR A 138 13.31 -28.70 -9.91
N PRO A 139 14.47 -29.12 -9.38
CA PRO A 139 15.72 -29.09 -10.13
C PRO A 139 15.57 -29.79 -11.50
N GLY A 140 16.25 -29.27 -12.53
CA GLY A 140 16.12 -29.77 -13.91
C GLY A 140 14.87 -29.29 -14.69
N SER A 141 13.87 -28.70 -14.02
CA SER A 141 12.64 -28.25 -14.69
C SER A 141 12.81 -26.89 -15.40
N LYS A 142 11.89 -26.61 -16.33
CA LYS A 142 11.87 -25.34 -17.09
C LYS A 142 10.88 -24.36 -16.48
N VAL A 143 11.36 -23.16 -16.17
CA VAL A 143 10.53 -22.03 -15.73
C VAL A 143 10.00 -21.31 -16.96
N HIS A 144 8.69 -21.32 -17.16
CA HIS A 144 8.04 -20.50 -18.18
C HIS A 144 7.58 -19.20 -17.53
N TYR A 145 8.07 -18.06 -18.04
CA TYR A 145 7.66 -16.76 -17.53
C TYR A 145 7.34 -15.78 -18.65
N ARG A 146 6.48 -14.82 -18.36
CA ARG A 146 6.10 -13.73 -19.26
C ARG A 146 6.07 -12.41 -18.52
N LEU A 147 6.25 -11.33 -19.27
CA LEU A 147 6.30 -9.98 -18.74
C LEU A 147 5.21 -9.13 -19.37
N PHE A 148 4.52 -8.36 -18.53
CA PHE A 148 3.57 -7.34 -18.93
C PHE A 148 4.16 -5.98 -18.60
N SER A 149 4.58 -5.24 -19.62
CA SER A 149 5.15 -3.90 -19.50
C SER A 149 4.06 -2.86 -19.73
N MET A 150 3.71 -2.13 -18.68
CA MET A 150 2.65 -1.12 -18.67
C MET A 150 3.24 0.26 -18.37
N GLY A 151 2.81 1.27 -19.10
CA GLY A 151 3.10 2.66 -18.76
C GLY A 151 2.23 3.13 -17.60
N GLN A 152 2.43 4.37 -17.20
CA GLN A 152 1.73 5.00 -16.08
C GLN A 152 0.21 5.09 -16.24
N SER A 153 -0.28 5.14 -17.48
CA SER A 153 -1.72 5.11 -17.80
C SER A 153 -2.30 3.68 -17.91
N MET A 154 -1.57 2.66 -17.48
CA MET A 154 -1.91 1.23 -17.65
C MET A 154 -2.09 0.81 -19.12
N LYS A 155 -1.53 1.58 -20.05
CA LYS A 155 -1.41 1.23 -21.46
C LYS A 155 -0.09 0.50 -21.69
N ARG A 156 -0.06 -0.40 -22.67
CA ARG A 156 1.14 -1.16 -23.03
C ARG A 156 2.33 -0.23 -23.32
N LEU A 157 3.50 -0.55 -22.76
CA LEU A 157 4.75 0.16 -23.00
C LEU A 157 5.77 -0.76 -23.67
N ASP A 158 6.21 -0.43 -24.89
CA ASP A 158 7.12 -1.26 -25.70
C ASP A 158 8.61 -0.88 -25.51
N LYS A 159 9.02 -0.58 -24.27
CA LYS A 159 10.43 -0.34 -23.92
C LYS A 159 11.16 -1.64 -23.62
N SER A 160 12.45 -1.73 -23.98
CA SER A 160 13.27 -2.90 -23.65
C SER A 160 13.42 -3.09 -22.13
N VAL A 161 13.33 -4.34 -21.69
CA VAL A 161 13.40 -4.75 -20.29
C VAL A 161 14.57 -5.71 -20.11
N ILE A 162 15.41 -5.47 -19.11
CA ILE A 162 16.44 -6.40 -18.66
C ILE A 162 15.79 -7.32 -17.63
N VAL A 163 15.88 -8.63 -17.86
CA VAL A 163 15.39 -9.67 -16.95
C VAL A 163 16.58 -10.43 -16.40
N GLN A 164 16.61 -10.58 -15.08
CA GLN A 164 17.63 -11.26 -14.32
C GLN A 164 16.99 -12.41 -13.53
N ILE A 165 17.59 -13.59 -13.61
CA ILE A 165 17.25 -14.72 -12.73
C ILE A 165 18.24 -14.72 -11.57
N VAL A 166 17.73 -14.71 -10.35
CA VAL A 166 18.50 -14.54 -9.13
C VAL A 166 18.26 -15.72 -8.19
N THR A 167 19.35 -16.29 -7.67
CA THR A 167 19.34 -17.42 -6.72
C THR A 167 18.86 -17.00 -5.32
N PRO A 168 18.61 -17.96 -4.40
CA PRO A 168 18.26 -17.65 -3.01
C PRO A 168 19.35 -16.85 -2.26
N GLU A 169 20.61 -16.99 -2.67
CA GLU A 169 21.78 -16.26 -2.15
C GLU A 169 21.99 -14.89 -2.83
N ASP A 170 20.99 -14.41 -3.58
CA ASP A 170 21.01 -13.14 -4.32
C ASP A 170 22.09 -13.07 -5.43
N ILE A 171 22.49 -14.21 -6.01
CA ILE A 171 23.43 -14.29 -7.15
C ILE A 171 22.67 -14.24 -8.48
N ILE A 172 23.10 -13.38 -9.41
CA ILE A 172 22.52 -13.30 -10.76
C ILE A 172 23.13 -14.39 -11.64
N VAL A 173 22.31 -15.36 -12.07
CA VAL A 173 22.77 -16.50 -12.89
C VAL A 173 22.41 -16.38 -14.37
N SER A 174 21.47 -15.49 -14.71
CA SER A 174 21.10 -15.21 -16.09
C SER A 174 20.66 -13.77 -16.22
N GLN A 175 21.01 -13.13 -17.34
CA GLN A 175 20.57 -11.79 -17.68
C GLN A 175 20.30 -11.68 -19.18
N ASN A 176 19.05 -11.36 -19.54
CA ASN A 176 18.63 -11.19 -20.92
C ASN A 176 17.92 -9.84 -21.11
N THR A 177 18.09 -9.23 -22.28
CA THR A 177 17.32 -8.03 -22.66
C THR A 177 16.19 -8.43 -23.60
N ILE A 178 14.95 -8.19 -23.19
CA ILE A 178 13.74 -8.58 -23.91
C ILE A 178 12.97 -7.33 -24.33
N LYS A 179 12.45 -7.33 -25.56
CA LYS A 179 11.49 -6.31 -26.01
C LYS A 179 10.07 -6.85 -25.76
N PRO A 180 9.25 -6.24 -24.88
CA PRO A 180 7.90 -6.70 -24.55
C PRO A 180 6.92 -6.74 -25.74
N ARG A 181 7.34 -6.27 -26.93
CA ARG A 181 6.56 -6.41 -28.17
C ARG A 181 6.28 -7.89 -28.49
N SER A 182 7.23 -8.76 -28.15
CA SER A 182 7.07 -10.22 -28.24
C SER A 182 6.27 -10.73 -27.03
N THR A 183 5.04 -11.17 -27.27
CA THR A 183 4.22 -11.94 -26.31
C THR A 183 4.74 -13.37 -26.09
N HIS A 184 6.00 -13.63 -26.45
CA HIS A 184 6.59 -14.95 -26.35
C HIS A 184 6.97 -15.22 -24.90
N SER A 185 6.42 -16.29 -24.35
CA SER A 185 6.88 -16.85 -23.08
C SER A 185 8.38 -17.07 -23.18
N GLN A 186 9.10 -16.56 -22.18
CA GLN A 186 10.51 -16.84 -22.01
C GLN A 186 10.64 -18.12 -21.19
N THR A 187 11.79 -18.77 -21.35
CA THR A 187 12.11 -20.01 -20.64
C THR A 187 13.46 -19.89 -19.98
N TYR A 188 13.56 -20.40 -18.76
CA TYR A 188 14.82 -20.61 -18.08
C TYR A 188 14.90 -22.06 -17.60
N ASN A 189 15.97 -22.77 -17.96
CA ASN A 189 16.17 -24.15 -17.53
C ASN A 189 16.90 -24.13 -16.18
N ILE A 190 16.28 -24.66 -15.15
CA ILE A 190 16.92 -24.81 -13.84
C ILE A 190 17.92 -25.96 -13.95
N PRO A 191 19.20 -25.78 -13.56
CA PRO A 191 20.17 -26.87 -13.52
C PRO A 191 19.71 -28.02 -12.60
N GLU A 192 20.17 -29.24 -12.85
CA GLU A 192 19.87 -30.39 -11.98
C GLU A 192 20.50 -30.24 -10.60
N LEU A 193 21.69 -29.63 -10.52
CA LEU A 193 22.38 -29.30 -9.27
C LEU A 193 22.29 -27.80 -9.04
N VAL A 194 21.47 -27.38 -8.09
CA VAL A 194 21.11 -25.98 -7.87
C VAL A 194 20.76 -25.71 -6.41
N SER A 195 20.97 -24.48 -5.94
CA SER A 195 20.52 -24.06 -4.61
C SER A 195 19.00 -24.14 -4.48
N LEU A 196 18.53 -24.90 -3.49
CA LEU A 196 17.12 -24.98 -3.13
C LEU A 196 16.70 -23.72 -2.35
N GLY A 197 15.48 -23.25 -2.54
CA GLY A 197 14.93 -22.09 -1.83
C GLY A 197 14.12 -21.16 -2.71
N THR A 198 13.97 -19.91 -2.29
CA THR A 198 13.20 -18.89 -3.02
C THR A 198 14.09 -18.16 -4.03
N TRP A 199 13.90 -18.48 -5.29
CA TRP A 199 14.47 -17.79 -6.44
C TRP A 199 13.64 -16.57 -6.82
N LYS A 200 14.21 -15.66 -7.61
CA LYS A 200 13.55 -14.41 -8.03
C LYS A 200 13.77 -14.15 -9.51
N VAL A 201 12.68 -13.82 -10.22
CA VAL A 201 12.77 -13.14 -11.52
C VAL A 201 12.72 -11.64 -11.26
N VAL A 202 13.80 -10.94 -11.60
CA VAL A 202 13.92 -9.49 -11.44
C VAL A 202 13.90 -8.84 -12.82
N ALA A 203 12.96 -7.94 -13.06
CA ALA A 203 12.86 -7.18 -14.29
C ALA A 203 13.06 -5.68 -14.04
N LYS A 204 13.79 -5.02 -14.92
CA LYS A 204 14.04 -3.58 -14.89
C LYS A 204 14.03 -3.01 -16.31
N TYR A 205 13.52 -1.80 -16.48
CA TYR A 205 13.63 -1.13 -17.78
C TYR A 205 15.08 -0.73 -18.06
N VAL A 206 15.50 -0.83 -19.33
CA VAL A 206 16.87 -0.44 -19.73
C VAL A 206 17.15 1.05 -19.44
N ASP A 207 16.15 1.91 -19.61
CA ASP A 207 16.27 3.36 -19.42
C ASP A 207 16.04 3.83 -17.97
N SER A 208 15.52 2.96 -17.11
CA SER A 208 15.36 3.19 -15.66
C SER A 208 15.79 1.94 -14.86
N PRO A 209 17.10 1.63 -14.79
CA PRO A 209 17.60 0.37 -14.21
C PRO A 209 17.55 0.32 -12.68
N TRP A 210 17.15 1.41 -12.02
CA TRP A 210 17.14 1.57 -10.55
C TRP A 210 15.87 1.01 -9.90
N GLU A 211 14.82 0.83 -10.69
CA GLU A 211 13.56 0.27 -10.21
C GLU A 211 13.42 -1.17 -10.69
N ASN A 212 13.24 -2.05 -9.71
CA ASN A 212 13.21 -3.48 -9.92
C ASN A 212 11.80 -3.99 -9.62
N PHE A 213 11.24 -4.73 -10.56
CA PHE A 213 10.01 -5.48 -10.38
C PHE A 213 10.38 -6.94 -10.17
N THR A 214 9.96 -7.51 -9.04
CA THR A 214 10.41 -8.84 -8.63
C THR A 214 9.23 -9.78 -8.47
N THR A 215 9.35 -10.98 -9.03
CA THR A 215 8.42 -12.09 -8.77
C THR A 215 9.21 -13.29 -8.28
N PRO A 216 9.01 -13.70 -7.01
CA PRO A 216 9.66 -14.87 -6.45
C PRO A 216 9.00 -16.17 -6.93
N PHE A 217 9.78 -17.24 -6.99
CA PHE A 217 9.33 -18.61 -7.17
C PHE A 217 10.20 -19.55 -6.33
N GLU A 218 9.68 -20.70 -5.95
CA GLU A 218 10.38 -21.64 -5.06
C GLU A 218 10.97 -22.81 -5.87
N VAL A 219 12.23 -23.16 -5.61
CA VAL A 219 12.87 -24.35 -6.17
C VAL A 219 13.12 -25.32 -5.03
N LYS A 220 12.50 -26.49 -5.09
CA LYS A 220 12.72 -27.56 -4.12
C LYS A 220 12.48 -28.92 -4.75
N GLU A 221 13.08 -29.94 -4.18
CA GLU A 221 12.69 -31.32 -4.49
C GLU A 221 11.29 -31.54 -3.92
N TYR A 222 10.32 -31.76 -4.80
CA TYR A 222 8.96 -32.09 -4.40
C TYR A 222 8.40 -33.17 -5.33
N VAL A 223 7.50 -33.96 -4.76
CA VAL A 223 6.64 -34.87 -5.52
C VAL A 223 5.26 -34.25 -5.56
N LEU A 224 4.59 -34.31 -6.71
CA LEU A 224 3.19 -33.89 -6.80
C LEU A 224 2.37 -34.76 -5.84
N PRO A 225 1.68 -34.15 -4.86
CA PRO A 225 0.90 -34.93 -3.91
C PRO A 225 -0.27 -35.61 -4.64
N SER A 226 -0.52 -36.88 -4.34
CA SER A 226 -1.65 -37.63 -4.92
C SER A 226 -3.01 -37.16 -4.37
N PHE A 227 -3.00 -36.49 -3.23
CA PHE A 227 -4.18 -35.93 -2.56
C PHE A 227 -3.91 -34.57 -1.90
N GLU A 228 -4.98 -33.79 -1.72
CA GLU A 228 -4.97 -32.48 -1.06
C GLU A 228 -5.49 -32.64 0.38
N VAL A 229 -4.80 -31.99 1.32
CA VAL A 229 -5.20 -31.89 2.72
C VAL A 229 -5.51 -30.42 3.02
N ALA A 230 -6.78 -30.13 3.30
CA ALA A 230 -7.24 -28.82 3.74
C ALA A 230 -7.33 -28.80 5.27
N LEU A 231 -6.80 -27.72 5.87
CA LEU A 231 -6.82 -27.48 7.31
C LEU A 231 -7.67 -26.24 7.59
N GLU A 232 -8.85 -26.46 8.15
CA GLU A 232 -9.82 -25.41 8.44
C GLU A 232 -9.98 -25.25 9.95
N PRO A 233 -9.38 -24.19 10.54
CA PRO A 233 -9.58 -23.93 11.95
C PRO A 233 -11.01 -23.45 12.21
N SER A 234 -11.58 -23.88 13.33
CA SER A 234 -12.91 -23.44 13.80
C SER A 234 -13.04 -21.93 13.90
N GLU A 235 -11.95 -21.26 14.30
CA GLU A 235 -11.84 -19.81 14.37
C GLU A 235 -10.55 -19.35 13.66
N LYS A 236 -10.58 -18.19 13.01
CA LYS A 236 -9.39 -17.63 12.32
C LYS A 236 -8.29 -17.15 13.27
N PHE A 237 -8.59 -17.08 14.56
CA PHE A 237 -7.72 -16.58 15.62
C PHE A 237 -7.89 -17.41 16.89
N TYR A 238 -6.96 -17.28 17.83
CA TYR A 238 -7.02 -17.93 19.13
C TYR A 238 -7.04 -16.88 20.25
N TYR A 239 -8.01 -16.99 21.15
CA TYR A 239 -8.08 -16.15 22.34
C TYR A 239 -7.09 -16.61 23.40
N VAL A 240 -6.19 -15.71 23.82
CA VAL A 240 -5.15 -16.00 24.82
C VAL A 240 -5.72 -16.47 26.18
N ASP A 241 -6.89 -15.97 26.53
CA ASP A 241 -7.60 -16.18 27.79
C ASP A 241 -8.70 -17.26 27.69
N SER A 242 -8.92 -17.85 26.51
CA SER A 242 -9.98 -18.84 26.30
C SER A 242 -9.74 -20.14 27.05
N ASN A 243 -10.82 -20.65 27.65
CA ASN A 243 -10.89 -22.02 28.19
C ASN A 243 -11.48 -23.02 27.19
N ARG A 244 -11.87 -22.55 25.99
CA ARG A 244 -12.34 -23.42 24.91
C ARG A 244 -11.15 -23.98 24.15
N ASP A 245 -11.26 -25.26 23.82
CA ASP A 245 -10.28 -25.92 22.98
C ASP A 245 -10.31 -25.37 21.56
N PHE A 246 -9.13 -25.27 20.95
CA PHE A 246 -8.98 -24.84 19.58
C PHE A 246 -9.06 -26.05 18.64
N ARG A 247 -10.14 -26.10 17.84
CA ARG A 247 -10.42 -27.20 16.93
C ARG A 247 -10.01 -26.85 15.51
N VAL A 248 -9.40 -27.80 14.81
CA VAL A 248 -9.04 -27.70 13.39
C VAL A 248 -9.59 -28.92 12.67
N SER A 249 -10.49 -28.67 11.71
CA SER A 249 -10.99 -29.70 10.80
C SER A 249 -9.92 -30.02 9.76
N ILE A 250 -9.72 -31.31 9.52
CA ILE A 250 -8.80 -31.86 8.54
C ILE A 250 -9.65 -32.53 7.48
N THR A 251 -9.60 -32.00 6.26
CA THR A 251 -10.30 -32.60 5.12
C THR A 251 -9.29 -33.10 4.10
N ALA A 252 -9.27 -34.40 3.85
CA ALA A 252 -8.36 -35.04 2.91
C ALA A 252 -9.13 -35.65 1.73
N LYS A 253 -8.73 -35.31 0.51
CA LYS A 253 -9.33 -35.85 -0.71
C LYS A 253 -8.30 -35.97 -1.83
N PHE A 254 -8.45 -36.99 -2.66
CA PHE A 254 -7.64 -37.13 -3.85
C PHE A 254 -7.84 -35.96 -4.83
N LEU A 255 -6.84 -35.67 -5.66
CA LEU A 255 -6.92 -34.58 -6.64
C LEU A 255 -8.09 -34.70 -7.62
N TYR A 256 -8.54 -35.93 -7.88
CA TYR A 256 -9.71 -36.27 -8.71
C TYR A 256 -11.04 -36.28 -7.92
N GLY A 257 -11.04 -35.84 -6.66
CA GLY A 257 -12.24 -35.53 -5.88
C GLY A 257 -12.79 -36.64 -4.97
N LYS A 258 -12.24 -37.87 -5.01
CA LYS A 258 -12.65 -38.91 -4.06
C LYS A 258 -12.14 -38.63 -2.65
N LYS A 259 -12.96 -38.96 -1.66
CA LYS A 259 -12.62 -38.87 -0.24
C LYS A 259 -11.54 -39.89 0.12
N LEU A 260 -10.67 -39.52 1.05
CA LEU A 260 -9.52 -40.32 1.45
C LEU A 260 -9.79 -41.02 2.78
N GLU A 261 -9.39 -42.29 2.87
CA GLU A 261 -9.33 -43.06 4.12
C GLU A 261 -7.87 -43.19 4.55
N GLY A 262 -7.59 -42.92 5.82
CA GLY A 262 -6.20 -42.82 6.27
C GLY A 262 -6.02 -42.47 7.75
N THR A 263 -4.80 -42.12 8.11
CA THR A 263 -4.44 -41.65 9.45
C THR A 263 -3.65 -40.34 9.36
N ALA A 264 -4.00 -39.37 10.21
CA ALA A 264 -3.31 -38.09 10.34
C ALA A 264 -2.51 -37.99 11.64
N PHE A 265 -1.30 -37.47 11.55
CA PHE A 265 -0.45 -37.08 12.68
C PHE A 265 -0.42 -35.56 12.78
N VAL A 266 -0.88 -35.02 13.90
CA VAL A 266 -1.07 -33.58 14.07
C VAL A 266 -0.14 -33.05 15.15
N LEU A 267 0.55 -31.94 14.86
CA LEU A 267 1.40 -31.23 15.79
C LEU A 267 1.10 -29.72 15.74
N PHE A 268 0.79 -29.14 16.89
CA PHE A 268 0.64 -27.70 17.05
C PHE A 268 1.94 -27.04 17.50
N GLY A 269 2.07 -25.75 17.24
CA GLY A 269 3.16 -24.92 17.73
C GLY A 269 2.84 -23.43 17.67
N VAL A 270 3.71 -22.62 18.27
CA VAL A 270 3.64 -21.16 18.19
C VAL A 270 4.82 -20.66 17.36
N LYS A 271 4.53 -19.83 16.38
CA LYS A 271 5.52 -19.08 15.61
C LYS A 271 5.73 -17.72 16.25
N MET A 272 6.90 -17.53 16.83
CA MET A 272 7.38 -16.27 17.39
C MET A 272 8.37 -15.65 16.41
N ASP A 273 7.98 -14.56 15.77
CA ASP A 273 8.75 -13.92 14.69
C ASP A 273 9.07 -14.89 13.53
N ASN A 274 10.31 -15.34 13.39
CA ASN A 274 10.73 -16.33 12.39
C ASN A 274 10.93 -17.74 12.97
N ASP A 275 10.87 -17.90 14.29
CA ASP A 275 11.14 -19.17 14.95
C ASP A 275 9.85 -19.92 15.25
N LYS A 276 9.86 -21.22 14.99
CA LYS A 276 8.75 -22.14 15.26
C LYS A 276 9.05 -22.93 16.53
N LYS A 277 8.28 -22.69 17.60
CA LYS A 277 8.32 -23.49 18.82
C LYS A 277 7.19 -24.50 18.79
N SER A 278 7.52 -25.77 18.62
CA SER A 278 6.53 -26.85 18.67
C SER A 278 5.99 -27.05 20.08
N ILE A 279 4.79 -27.61 20.18
CA ILE A 279 4.19 -28.06 21.43
C ILE A 279 4.17 -29.60 21.39
N PRO A 280 5.21 -30.29 21.90
CA PRO A 280 5.34 -31.75 21.73
C PRO A 280 4.13 -32.52 22.29
N ASN A 281 3.55 -32.06 23.40
CA ASN A 281 2.38 -32.66 24.03
C ASN A 281 1.10 -32.58 23.18
N SER A 282 1.10 -31.80 22.11
CA SER A 282 -0.01 -31.71 21.16
C SER A 282 0.03 -32.79 20.07
N LEU A 283 1.11 -33.58 19.99
CA LEU A 283 1.23 -34.66 18.99
C LEU A 283 0.15 -35.72 19.21
N ARG A 284 -0.74 -35.88 18.22
CA ARG A 284 -1.83 -36.85 18.25
C ARG A 284 -1.97 -37.56 16.91
N ARG A 285 -2.40 -38.83 16.98
CA ARG A 285 -2.79 -39.65 15.84
C ARG A 285 -4.31 -39.67 15.75
N ILE A 286 -4.86 -39.26 14.61
CA ILE A 286 -6.30 -39.12 14.36
C ILE A 286 -6.67 -39.93 13.13
N PRO A 287 -7.68 -40.81 13.18
CA PRO A 287 -8.18 -41.48 11.99
C PRO A 287 -8.89 -40.47 11.06
N ILE A 288 -8.67 -40.59 9.76
CA ILE A 288 -9.39 -39.86 8.72
C ILE A 288 -10.41 -40.82 8.13
N VAL A 289 -11.70 -40.55 8.37
CA VAL A 289 -12.82 -41.37 7.92
C VAL A 289 -13.68 -40.53 6.98
N ASP A 290 -14.04 -41.08 5.82
CA ASP A 290 -14.79 -40.38 4.79
C ASP A 290 -14.17 -39.01 4.43
N GLY A 291 -12.83 -38.95 4.42
CA GLY A 291 -12.05 -37.76 4.14
C GLY A 291 -12.03 -36.70 5.24
N GLU A 292 -12.55 -36.98 6.44
CA GLU A 292 -12.66 -36.01 7.53
C GLU A 292 -11.96 -36.47 8.82
N GLY A 293 -11.39 -35.52 9.55
CA GLY A 293 -10.85 -35.71 10.90
C GLY A 293 -10.78 -34.40 11.67
N GLU A 294 -10.66 -34.46 12.99
CA GLU A 294 -10.65 -33.27 13.84
C GLU A 294 -9.43 -33.28 14.77
N ALA A 295 -8.66 -32.19 14.75
CA ALA A 295 -7.56 -31.95 15.66
C ALA A 295 -7.94 -30.93 16.74
N VAL A 296 -7.53 -31.20 17.98
CA VAL A 296 -7.88 -30.38 19.14
C VAL A 296 -6.61 -29.96 19.89
N LEU A 297 -6.44 -28.65 20.06
CA LEU A 297 -5.43 -28.07 20.93
C LEU A 297 -6.10 -27.56 22.22
N THR A 298 -5.70 -28.15 23.34
CA THR A 298 -6.21 -27.77 24.67
C THR A 298 -5.31 -26.70 25.31
N ARG A 299 -5.88 -25.94 26.24
CA ARG A 299 -5.13 -24.95 27.02
C ARG A 299 -3.99 -25.57 27.83
N ALA A 300 -4.18 -26.77 28.36
CA ALA A 300 -3.16 -27.49 29.13
C ALA A 300 -1.92 -27.82 28.27
N MET A 301 -2.13 -28.20 27.00
CA MET A 301 -1.02 -28.41 26.06
C MET A 301 -0.24 -27.12 25.82
N LEU A 302 -0.92 -25.99 25.61
CA LEU A 302 -0.28 -24.68 25.43
C LEU A 302 0.53 -24.27 26.68
N GLN A 303 -0.06 -24.43 27.87
CA GLN A 303 0.55 -24.07 29.15
C GLN A 303 1.74 -24.95 29.53
N SER A 304 1.83 -26.18 29.01
CA SER A 304 2.97 -27.07 29.23
C SER A 304 4.29 -26.52 28.69
N VAL A 305 4.23 -25.67 27.67
CA VAL A 305 5.40 -25.01 27.06
C VAL A 305 5.45 -23.53 27.43
N PHE A 306 4.31 -22.86 27.48
CA PHE A 306 4.21 -21.41 27.73
C PHE A 306 3.48 -21.14 29.05
N ARG A 307 4.25 -20.91 30.13
CA ARG A 307 3.69 -20.65 31.47
C ARG A 307 2.85 -19.38 31.53
N ASN A 308 3.21 -18.36 30.76
CA ASN A 308 2.49 -17.09 30.68
C ASN A 308 1.85 -16.91 29.29
N PRO A 309 0.53 -17.13 29.15
CA PRO A 309 -0.16 -16.99 27.86
C PRO A 309 -0.07 -15.58 27.27
N ASN A 310 0.06 -14.54 28.10
CA ASN A 310 0.12 -13.15 27.63
C ASN A 310 1.36 -12.85 26.79
N GLU A 311 2.43 -13.63 26.93
CA GLU A 311 3.63 -13.53 26.08
C GLU A 311 3.36 -13.97 24.64
N LEU A 312 2.24 -14.67 24.39
CA LEU A 312 1.85 -15.15 23.07
C LEU A 312 1.09 -14.10 22.26
N ILE A 313 0.65 -13.00 22.87
CA ILE A 313 -0.15 -11.96 22.21
C ILE A 313 0.69 -11.30 21.10
N GLY A 314 0.15 -11.30 19.88
CA GLY A 314 0.84 -10.76 18.70
C GLY A 314 1.71 -11.77 17.97
N HIS A 315 1.83 -13.00 18.50
CA HIS A 315 2.39 -14.14 17.78
C HIS A 315 1.29 -14.97 17.11
N SER A 316 1.68 -15.93 16.28
CA SER A 316 0.73 -16.77 15.54
C SER A 316 0.91 -18.25 15.85
N LEU A 317 -0.18 -18.97 16.04
CA LEU A 317 -0.21 -20.41 16.09
C LEU A 317 0.02 -21.00 14.68
N TYR A 318 0.69 -22.14 14.62
CA TYR A 318 0.74 -22.98 13.44
C TYR A 318 0.38 -24.42 13.82
N ILE A 319 -0.14 -25.15 12.85
CA ILE A 319 -0.47 -26.57 12.94
C ILE A 319 0.17 -27.26 11.73
N SER A 320 0.89 -28.35 11.99
CA SER A 320 1.46 -29.24 10.98
C SER A 320 0.75 -30.58 11.07
N VAL A 321 0.22 -31.04 9.94
CA VAL A 321 -0.54 -32.28 9.82
C VAL A 321 0.08 -33.14 8.75
N THR A 322 0.46 -34.35 9.12
CA THR A 322 0.98 -35.37 8.20
C THR A 322 -0.08 -36.44 8.02
N VAL A 323 -0.70 -36.50 6.84
CA VAL A 323 -1.73 -37.50 6.52
C VAL A 323 -1.10 -38.63 5.72
N MET A 324 -1.39 -39.85 6.12
CA MET A 324 -0.94 -41.08 5.47
C MET A 324 -2.17 -41.90 5.06
N THR A 325 -2.14 -42.42 3.83
CA THR A 325 -3.17 -43.34 3.33
C THR A 325 -3.18 -44.66 4.10
N ASP A 326 -4.32 -45.34 4.19
CA ASP A 326 -4.40 -46.67 4.84
C ASP A 326 -3.53 -47.74 4.17
N SER A 327 -3.28 -47.59 2.87
CA SER A 327 -2.33 -48.44 2.14
C SER A 327 -0.87 -48.18 2.52
N GLY A 328 -0.57 -47.09 3.23
CA GLY A 328 0.78 -46.71 3.67
C GLY A 328 1.72 -46.22 2.57
N ASN A 329 1.25 -46.12 1.32
CA ASN A 329 2.10 -45.78 0.18
C ASN A 329 2.39 -44.27 0.08
N ASP A 330 1.37 -43.45 0.31
CA ASP A 330 1.46 -42.00 0.12
C ASP A 330 1.26 -41.25 1.43
N MET A 331 2.08 -40.21 1.62
CA MET A 331 2.06 -39.31 2.76
C MET A 331 2.15 -37.85 2.31
N VAL A 332 1.31 -36.99 2.85
CA VAL A 332 1.28 -35.55 2.55
C VAL A 332 1.35 -34.75 3.85
N VAL A 333 2.26 -33.78 3.88
CA VAL A 333 2.38 -32.82 4.99
C VAL A 333 1.69 -31.52 4.58
N ALA A 334 0.71 -31.11 5.38
CA ALA A 334 0.05 -29.82 5.28
C ALA A 334 0.34 -28.98 6.52
N GLU A 335 0.71 -27.72 6.32
CA GLU A 335 0.90 -26.77 7.41
C GLU A 335 -0.05 -25.59 7.25
N ARG A 336 -0.77 -25.26 8.32
CA ARG A 336 -1.50 -24.00 8.43
C ARG A 336 -0.82 -23.12 9.46
N SER A 337 -0.39 -21.94 9.02
CA SER A 337 0.24 -20.92 9.87
C SER A 337 -0.55 -19.61 9.81
N GLY A 338 -0.19 -18.64 10.66
CA GLY A 338 -0.81 -17.32 10.66
C GLY A 338 -2.12 -17.21 11.44
N ILE A 339 -2.42 -18.18 12.31
CA ILE A 339 -3.57 -18.10 13.22
C ILE A 339 -3.16 -17.18 14.38
N SER A 340 -3.58 -15.92 14.34
CA SER A 340 -3.14 -14.92 15.32
C SER A 340 -3.65 -15.21 16.73
N ILE A 341 -2.79 -15.06 17.74
CA ILE A 341 -3.16 -15.14 19.16
C ILE A 341 -3.49 -13.73 19.64
N VAL A 342 -4.75 -13.51 20.03
CA VAL A 342 -5.32 -12.17 20.27
C VAL A 342 -6.15 -12.10 21.53
N THR A 343 -6.39 -10.87 21.99
CA THR A 343 -7.36 -10.54 23.05
C THR A 343 -8.72 -10.12 22.49
N SER A 344 -8.72 -9.54 21.28
CA SER A 344 -9.90 -9.09 20.56
C SER A 344 -9.95 -9.75 19.18
N PRO A 345 -11.13 -10.19 18.71
CA PRO A 345 -11.29 -10.77 17.38
C PRO A 345 -11.20 -9.73 16.26
N TYR A 346 -11.20 -8.44 16.59
CA TYR A 346 -11.11 -7.36 15.61
C TYR A 346 -9.96 -6.41 15.90
N GLN A 347 -9.45 -5.77 14.85
CA GLN A 347 -8.52 -4.66 14.91
C GLN A 347 -9.11 -3.46 14.18
N ILE A 348 -9.04 -2.28 14.80
CA ILE A 348 -9.53 -1.03 14.22
C ILE A 348 -8.36 -0.25 13.61
N HIS A 349 -8.56 0.37 12.45
CA HIS A 349 -7.60 1.21 11.78
C HIS A 349 -8.27 2.50 11.25
N PHE A 350 -7.54 3.62 11.34
CA PHE A 350 -7.97 4.92 10.80
C PHE A 350 -7.20 5.26 9.51
N THR A 351 -6.88 4.25 8.70
CA THR A 351 -6.06 4.40 7.48
C THR A 351 -6.75 5.22 6.40
N ARG A 352 -8.08 5.11 6.30
CA ARG A 352 -8.92 5.78 5.29
C ARG A 352 -9.61 7.05 5.82
N THR A 353 -9.16 7.57 6.97
CA THR A 353 -9.75 8.75 7.63
C THR A 353 -8.91 10.02 7.40
N PRO A 354 -9.52 11.15 7.03
CA PRO A 354 -8.85 12.46 7.00
C PRO A 354 -8.36 12.87 8.39
N LYS A 355 -7.12 13.33 8.55
CA LYS A 355 -6.60 13.75 9.87
C LYS A 355 -7.13 15.11 10.34
N TYR A 356 -7.73 15.87 9.42
CA TYR A 356 -8.14 17.25 9.66
C TYR A 356 -9.65 17.39 9.47
N PHE A 357 -10.31 18.08 10.40
CA PHE A 357 -11.74 18.37 10.34
C PHE A 357 -12.00 19.87 10.16
N LYS A 358 -13.22 20.24 9.77
CA LYS A 358 -13.66 21.63 9.66
C LYS A 358 -14.59 21.93 10.85
N PRO A 359 -14.28 22.92 11.70
CA PRO A 359 -15.12 23.25 12.85
C PRO A 359 -16.56 23.57 12.45
N ALA A 360 -17.52 23.15 13.28
CA ALA A 360 -18.98 23.28 13.05
C ALA A 360 -19.49 22.77 11.70
N MET A 361 -18.74 21.85 11.09
CA MET A 361 -19.22 20.98 10.03
C MET A 361 -19.20 19.52 10.52
N PRO A 362 -20.07 18.66 9.98
CA PRO A 362 -19.96 17.22 10.21
C PRO A 362 -18.60 16.70 9.74
N TYR A 363 -18.02 15.79 10.50
CA TYR A 363 -16.76 15.13 10.19
C TYR A 363 -16.99 13.67 9.84
N GLU A 364 -16.67 13.30 8.60
CA GLU A 364 -16.81 11.95 8.06
C GLU A 364 -15.62 11.08 8.48
N LEU A 365 -15.80 10.30 9.55
CA LEU A 365 -14.82 9.35 10.07
C LEU A 365 -14.99 7.99 9.40
N THR A 366 -13.99 7.54 8.65
CA THR A 366 -13.98 6.22 8.01
C THR A 366 -13.12 5.23 8.79
N VAL A 367 -13.77 4.34 9.53
CA VAL A 367 -13.14 3.31 10.34
C VAL A 367 -12.97 2.05 9.49
N PHE A 368 -11.76 1.50 9.44
CA PHE A 368 -11.48 0.22 8.79
C PHE A 368 -11.28 -0.85 9.86
N VAL A 369 -12.17 -1.85 9.87
CA VAL A 369 -12.14 -2.95 10.83
C VAL A 369 -11.70 -4.22 10.12
N THR A 370 -10.68 -4.86 10.67
CA THR A 370 -10.11 -6.10 10.13
C THR A 370 -10.19 -7.21 11.16
N ASN A 371 -10.20 -8.44 10.67
CA ASN A 371 -9.89 -9.63 11.44
C ASN A 371 -8.37 -9.67 11.72
N PRO A 372 -7.90 -10.54 12.62
CA PRO A 372 -6.49 -10.57 13.01
C PRO A 372 -5.53 -11.03 11.91
N ASP A 373 -6.05 -11.62 10.84
CA ASP A 373 -5.33 -12.00 9.62
C ASP A 373 -5.19 -10.83 8.63
N GLY A 374 -5.76 -9.66 8.96
CA GLY A 374 -5.81 -8.47 8.11
C GLY A 374 -6.96 -8.45 7.11
N SER A 375 -7.77 -9.51 7.03
CA SER A 375 -8.94 -9.54 6.15
C SER A 375 -10.02 -8.58 6.67
N PRO A 376 -10.79 -7.91 5.79
CA PRO A 376 -11.86 -7.02 6.23
C PRO A 376 -12.95 -7.74 7.03
N ALA A 377 -13.43 -7.11 8.11
CA ALA A 377 -14.48 -7.65 8.97
C ALA A 377 -15.83 -7.03 8.61
N ALA A 378 -16.73 -7.81 8.02
CA ALA A 378 -18.02 -7.33 7.54
C ALA A 378 -19.11 -7.34 8.63
N ARG A 379 -20.03 -6.37 8.57
CA ARG A 379 -21.24 -6.26 9.41
C ARG A 379 -20.97 -6.12 10.91
N VAL A 380 -19.78 -5.67 11.29
CA VAL A 380 -19.40 -5.43 12.69
C VAL A 380 -19.95 -4.08 13.14
N PRO A 381 -20.74 -4.03 14.23
CA PRO A 381 -21.19 -2.77 14.81
C PRO A 381 -20.02 -2.03 15.47
N VAL A 382 -19.89 -0.74 15.16
CA VAL A 382 -18.90 0.17 15.74
C VAL A 382 -19.60 1.38 16.35
N VAL A 383 -19.06 1.86 17.47
CA VAL A 383 -19.64 2.95 18.25
C VAL A 383 -18.57 3.95 18.64
N SER A 384 -18.94 5.23 18.64
CA SER A 384 -18.15 6.29 19.28
C SER A 384 -18.97 6.89 20.41
N GLU A 385 -18.67 6.49 21.65
CA GLU A 385 -19.44 6.87 22.84
C GLU A 385 -19.46 8.39 23.05
N SER A 386 -18.32 9.06 22.80
CA SER A 386 -18.19 10.52 22.95
C SER A 386 -19.16 11.33 22.08
N PHE A 387 -19.61 10.76 20.96
CA PHE A 387 -20.51 11.42 20.01
C PHE A 387 -21.86 10.71 19.87
N GLN A 388 -22.07 9.59 20.60
CA GLN A 388 -23.28 8.76 20.52
C GLN A 388 -23.64 8.33 19.08
N VAL A 389 -22.63 8.05 18.26
CA VAL A 389 -22.82 7.61 16.87
C VAL A 389 -22.55 6.11 16.76
N HIS A 390 -23.44 5.44 16.01
CA HIS A 390 -23.38 4.01 15.74
C HIS A 390 -23.32 3.78 14.23
N ALA A 391 -22.47 2.85 13.79
CA ALA A 391 -22.42 2.40 12.41
C ALA A 391 -22.16 0.89 12.35
N ARG A 392 -22.32 0.29 11.17
CA ARG A 392 -21.94 -1.09 10.90
C ARG A 392 -20.99 -1.14 9.73
N THR A 393 -19.99 -2.02 9.79
CA THR A 393 -19.04 -2.18 8.70
C THR A 393 -19.68 -2.85 7.49
N GLN A 394 -19.21 -2.49 6.29
CA GLN A 394 -19.64 -3.07 5.03
C GLN A 394 -18.79 -4.29 4.66
N ASN A 395 -18.97 -4.85 3.46
CA ASN A 395 -18.25 -6.04 3.04
C ASN A 395 -16.74 -5.81 2.88
N ASP A 396 -16.35 -4.57 2.58
CA ASP A 396 -14.97 -4.08 2.53
C ASP A 396 -14.37 -3.79 3.92
N GLY A 397 -15.12 -4.06 5.01
CA GLY A 397 -14.71 -3.83 6.39
C GLY A 397 -14.68 -2.35 6.81
N THR A 398 -15.18 -1.41 5.99
CA THR A 398 -15.24 0.00 6.37
C THR A 398 -16.58 0.40 6.96
N ALA A 399 -16.56 1.35 7.89
CA ALA A 399 -17.75 1.99 8.44
C ALA A 399 -17.54 3.50 8.48
N LYS A 400 -18.48 4.26 7.91
CA LYS A 400 -18.50 5.73 7.99
C LYS A 400 -19.33 6.18 9.19
N LEU A 401 -18.74 7.00 10.07
CA LEU A 401 -19.42 7.67 11.17
C LEU A 401 -19.41 9.18 10.89
N ILE A 402 -20.57 9.82 11.00
CA ILE A 402 -20.70 11.27 10.82
C ILE A 402 -20.72 11.91 12.21
N LEU A 403 -19.64 12.63 12.55
CA LEU A 403 -19.49 13.26 13.87
C LEU A 403 -19.82 14.75 13.78
N ASN A 404 -20.80 15.22 14.56
CA ASN A 404 -21.10 16.65 14.64
C ASN A 404 -20.05 17.36 15.49
N THR A 405 -19.29 18.27 14.88
CA THR A 405 -18.16 18.93 15.53
C THR A 405 -18.56 20.26 16.16
N PRO A 406 -18.07 20.61 17.37
CA PRO A 406 -18.28 21.94 17.94
C PRO A 406 -17.57 23.03 17.10
N GLY A 407 -18.14 24.24 17.07
CA GLY A 407 -17.63 25.32 16.23
C GLY A 407 -16.31 25.94 16.65
N ASN A 408 -15.93 25.80 17.93
CA ASN A 408 -14.71 26.35 18.51
C ASN A 408 -13.64 25.29 18.81
N ALA A 409 -13.90 24.01 18.50
CA ALA A 409 -12.95 22.94 18.74
C ALA A 409 -11.73 23.06 17.80
N GLN A 410 -10.52 22.97 18.36
CA GLN A 410 -9.27 22.89 17.60
C GLN A 410 -8.77 21.46 17.45
N GLU A 411 -9.18 20.58 18.37
CA GLU A 411 -8.83 19.16 18.39
C GLU A 411 -10.06 18.34 18.78
N LEU A 412 -10.21 17.17 18.16
CA LEU A 412 -11.23 16.17 18.49
C LEU A 412 -10.55 14.86 18.86
N ARG A 413 -10.70 14.45 20.11
CA ARG A 413 -10.27 13.13 20.59
C ARG A 413 -11.41 12.15 20.37
N ILE A 414 -11.22 11.25 19.42
CA ILE A 414 -12.23 10.30 18.99
C ILE A 414 -11.79 8.92 19.44
N THR A 415 -12.66 8.22 20.14
CA THR A 415 -12.49 6.80 20.49
C THR A 415 -13.59 6.02 19.80
N VAL A 416 -13.20 4.98 19.07
CA VAL A 416 -14.11 4.03 18.42
C VAL A 416 -13.93 2.67 19.05
N LYS A 417 -15.05 2.01 19.32
CA LYS A 417 -15.11 0.68 19.92
C LYS A 417 -16.04 -0.22 19.10
N THR A 418 -15.72 -1.51 18.97
CA THR A 418 -16.70 -2.48 18.45
C THR A 418 -17.78 -2.76 19.49
N ASN A 419 -19.01 -3.02 19.07
CA ASN A 419 -20.12 -3.34 19.98
C ASN A 419 -20.85 -4.61 19.53
N HIS A 420 -20.10 -5.68 19.29
CA HIS A 420 -20.65 -6.95 18.85
C HIS A 420 -21.39 -7.65 20.00
N GLY A 421 -22.67 -8.01 19.81
CA GLY A 421 -23.53 -8.52 20.90
C GLY A 421 -23.00 -9.79 21.58
N ASP A 422 -22.40 -10.69 20.80
CA ASP A 422 -21.87 -11.96 21.30
C ASP A 422 -20.52 -11.85 22.03
N LEU A 423 -19.93 -10.65 22.09
CA LEU A 423 -18.61 -10.44 22.69
C LEU A 423 -18.71 -9.67 24.02
N PRO A 424 -18.02 -10.13 25.07
CA PRO A 424 -17.93 -9.39 26.33
C PRO A 424 -17.20 -8.05 26.12
N LYS A 425 -17.47 -7.07 26.99
CA LYS A 425 -16.94 -5.70 26.88
C LYS A 425 -15.41 -5.63 26.81
N GLU A 426 -14.73 -6.60 27.42
CA GLU A 426 -13.26 -6.72 27.49
C GLU A 426 -12.63 -7.14 26.15
N ARG A 427 -13.40 -7.83 25.29
CA ARG A 427 -12.93 -8.34 24.00
C ARG A 427 -13.28 -7.45 22.83
N GLN A 428 -13.96 -6.34 23.08
CA GLN A 428 -14.28 -5.37 22.04
C GLN A 428 -13.02 -4.58 21.68
N ALA A 429 -12.70 -4.50 20.39
CA ALA A 429 -11.60 -3.71 19.90
C ALA A 429 -11.85 -2.24 20.19
N THR A 430 -10.85 -1.53 20.70
CA THR A 430 -10.93 -0.09 20.97
C THR A 430 -9.71 0.60 20.36
N LYS A 431 -9.93 1.74 19.71
CA LYS A 431 -8.84 2.59 19.21
C LYS A 431 -9.22 4.05 19.23
N SER A 432 -8.25 4.90 19.54
CA SER A 432 -8.42 6.34 19.58
C SER A 432 -7.55 7.04 18.57
N MET A 433 -8.00 8.21 18.12
CA MET A 433 -7.24 9.14 17.29
C MET A 433 -7.55 10.58 17.69
N VAL A 434 -6.70 11.50 17.24
CA VAL A 434 -6.90 12.94 17.39
C VAL A 434 -6.98 13.54 16.01
N ALA A 435 -8.09 14.22 15.72
CA ALA A 435 -8.26 15.03 14.51
C ALA A 435 -8.05 16.51 14.85
N THR A 436 -7.34 17.24 14.01
CA THR A 436 -7.05 18.68 14.22
C THR A 436 -7.87 19.55 13.27
N ALA A 437 -8.19 20.77 13.70
CA ALA A 437 -9.00 21.68 12.90
C ALA A 437 -8.21 22.23 11.69
N TYR A 438 -8.89 22.42 10.57
CA TYR A 438 -8.38 23.12 9.41
C TYR A 438 -8.11 24.59 9.75
N GLN A 439 -6.89 25.06 9.44
CA GLN A 439 -6.44 26.42 9.69
C GLN A 439 -6.70 27.29 8.46
N THR A 440 -7.66 28.20 8.59
CA THR A 440 -8.01 29.18 7.55
C THR A 440 -6.95 30.29 7.45
N GLN A 441 -6.74 30.85 6.26
CA GLN A 441 -5.77 31.92 6.06
C GLN A 441 -6.18 33.17 6.84
N GLY A 442 -5.29 33.68 7.70
CA GLY A 442 -5.60 34.84 8.53
C GLY A 442 -6.78 34.66 9.50
N ARG A 443 -7.16 33.43 9.84
CA ARG A 443 -8.34 33.12 10.68
C ARG A 443 -9.67 33.67 10.10
N SER A 444 -9.79 33.69 8.78
CA SER A 444 -10.99 34.14 8.04
C SER A 444 -12.29 33.42 8.43
N GLY A 445 -12.20 32.16 8.88
CA GLY A 445 -13.38 31.32 9.12
C GLY A 445 -14.07 30.83 7.85
N ASN A 446 -13.38 30.90 6.70
CA ASN A 446 -13.85 30.38 5.42
C ASN A 446 -13.48 28.91 5.26
N TYR A 447 -14.48 28.05 5.07
CA TYR A 447 -14.31 26.60 4.94
C TYR A 447 -14.95 26.08 3.66
N LEU A 448 -14.38 24.99 3.18
CA LEU A 448 -14.94 24.11 2.17
C LEU A 448 -14.93 22.70 2.77
N HIS A 449 -16.05 21.99 2.62
CA HIS A 449 -16.12 20.58 2.95
C HIS A 449 -16.67 19.79 1.77
N LEU A 450 -15.86 18.87 1.27
CA LEU A 450 -16.27 17.88 0.29
C LEU A 450 -16.83 16.66 1.03
N ALA A 451 -18.10 16.35 0.79
CA ALA A 451 -18.76 15.18 1.32
C ALA A 451 -19.07 14.18 0.20
N VAL A 452 -18.65 12.92 0.41
CA VAL A 452 -18.83 11.83 -0.57
C VAL A 452 -19.60 10.70 0.12
N PRO A 453 -20.91 10.55 -0.17
CA PRO A 453 -21.76 9.63 0.58
C PRO A 453 -21.49 8.15 0.26
N ALA A 454 -21.06 7.83 -0.98
CA ALA A 454 -20.90 6.44 -1.41
C ALA A 454 -19.73 5.73 -0.72
N THR A 455 -19.88 4.42 -0.50
CA THR A 455 -18.94 3.57 0.24
C THR A 455 -18.40 2.42 -0.59
N GLU A 456 -19.24 1.79 -1.43
CA GLU A 456 -18.82 0.82 -2.44
C GLU A 456 -19.06 1.45 -3.83
N LEU A 457 -17.97 1.78 -4.54
CA LEU A 457 -18.05 2.35 -5.89
C LEU A 457 -17.52 1.38 -6.93
N LYS A 458 -18.24 1.24 -8.05
CA LYS A 458 -17.85 0.45 -9.20
C LYS A 458 -17.76 1.33 -10.43
N ALA A 459 -16.97 0.89 -11.42
CA ALA A 459 -16.99 1.54 -12.72
C ALA A 459 -18.39 1.44 -13.34
N GLY A 460 -18.90 2.55 -13.85
CA GLY A 460 -20.27 2.71 -14.35
C GLY A 460 -21.22 3.40 -13.37
N ASP A 461 -20.87 3.52 -12.08
CA ASP A 461 -21.67 4.25 -11.11
C ASP A 461 -21.57 5.77 -11.35
N ASN A 462 -22.61 6.51 -10.96
CA ASN A 462 -22.60 7.97 -10.94
C ASN A 462 -22.56 8.47 -9.49
N LEU A 463 -21.47 9.14 -9.12
CA LEU A 463 -21.20 9.56 -7.76
C LEU A 463 -21.64 11.02 -7.52
N PRO A 464 -22.59 11.28 -6.61
CA PRO A 464 -22.85 12.65 -6.17
C PRO A 464 -21.75 13.12 -5.19
N ILE A 465 -21.16 14.28 -5.48
CA ILE A 465 -20.15 14.95 -4.66
C ILE A 465 -20.73 16.26 -4.16
N ASN A 466 -20.80 16.40 -2.84
CA ASN A 466 -21.40 17.55 -2.18
C ASN A 466 -20.32 18.55 -1.75
N PHE A 467 -20.42 19.77 -2.25
CA PHE A 467 -19.57 20.91 -1.91
C PHE A 467 -20.31 21.78 -0.89
N ASN A 468 -19.88 21.70 0.37
CA ASN A 468 -20.42 22.50 1.47
C ASN A 468 -19.52 23.69 1.75
N LEU A 469 -20.05 24.90 1.56
CA LEU A 469 -19.34 26.14 1.85
C LEU A 469 -19.83 26.73 3.17
N ARG A 470 -18.91 27.29 3.94
CA ARG A 470 -19.24 28.03 5.16
C ARG A 470 -18.29 29.21 5.33
N SER A 471 -18.84 30.32 5.79
CA SER A 471 -18.09 31.50 6.18
C SER A 471 -18.80 32.18 7.33
N ASN A 472 -18.06 32.93 8.13
CA ASN A 472 -18.64 33.86 9.11
C ASN A 472 -19.15 35.15 8.44
N ASN A 473 -18.78 35.42 7.18
CA ASN A 473 -19.20 36.60 6.44
C ASN A 473 -20.02 36.19 5.19
N GLN A 474 -21.31 36.51 5.18
CA GLN A 474 -22.20 36.16 4.07
C GLN A 474 -21.82 36.88 2.76
N GLN A 475 -21.19 38.06 2.82
CA GLN A 475 -20.73 38.77 1.63
C GLN A 475 -19.63 38.00 0.89
N VAL A 476 -18.76 37.31 1.64
CA VAL A 476 -17.74 36.43 1.06
C VAL A 476 -18.41 35.29 0.29
N LEU A 477 -19.40 34.63 0.89
CA LEU A 477 -20.13 33.57 0.21
C LEU A 477 -20.86 34.09 -1.04
N ASN A 478 -21.46 35.28 -1.01
CA ASN A 478 -22.12 35.83 -2.18
C ASN A 478 -21.15 36.14 -3.34
N GLY A 479 -19.87 36.38 -3.06
CA GLY A 479 -18.83 36.60 -4.07
C GLY A 479 -18.32 35.33 -4.77
N VAL A 480 -18.59 34.13 -4.24
CA VAL A 480 -18.09 32.87 -4.82
C VAL A 480 -19.00 32.38 -5.94
N THR A 481 -18.57 32.49 -7.20
CA THR A 481 -19.39 32.13 -8.37
C THR A 481 -19.14 30.71 -8.90
N TYR A 482 -18.00 30.10 -8.56
CA TYR A 482 -17.65 28.75 -8.99
C TYR A 482 -16.68 28.10 -8.01
N LEU A 483 -16.62 26.76 -8.06
CA LEU A 483 -15.58 25.96 -7.43
C LEU A 483 -14.76 25.29 -8.53
N THR A 484 -13.44 25.35 -8.44
CA THR A 484 -12.56 24.54 -9.30
C THR A 484 -12.36 23.19 -8.63
N TYR A 485 -12.45 22.10 -9.40
CA TYR A 485 -12.11 20.75 -8.94
C TYR A 485 -11.08 20.09 -9.84
N ILE A 486 -10.23 19.26 -9.23
CA ILE A 486 -9.15 18.50 -9.86
C ILE A 486 -9.30 17.05 -9.40
N ILE A 487 -9.39 16.13 -10.35
CA ILE A 487 -9.44 14.69 -10.11
C ILE A 487 -8.06 14.10 -10.43
N LEU A 488 -7.49 13.45 -9.43
CA LEU A 488 -6.21 12.78 -9.50
C LEU A 488 -6.40 11.27 -9.43
N THR A 489 -5.72 10.51 -10.28
CA THR A 489 -5.63 9.05 -10.15
C THR A 489 -4.22 8.62 -10.51
N LYS A 490 -3.70 7.59 -9.83
CA LYS A 490 -2.34 7.08 -10.08
C LYS A 490 -1.32 8.23 -10.07
N GLY A 491 -1.44 9.16 -9.13
CA GLY A 491 -0.58 10.34 -9.01
C GLY A 491 -0.59 11.37 -10.15
N ARG A 492 -1.55 11.31 -11.08
CA ARG A 492 -1.67 12.24 -12.22
C ARG A 492 -2.99 12.97 -12.21
N ILE A 493 -3.00 14.17 -12.78
CA ILE A 493 -4.24 14.93 -13.03
C ILE A 493 -4.94 14.29 -14.24
N GLN A 494 -6.13 13.72 -13.99
CA GLN A 494 -6.95 13.07 -15.02
C GLN A 494 -7.99 14.02 -15.60
N ARG A 495 -8.63 14.80 -14.72
CA ARG A 495 -9.71 15.71 -15.11
C ARG A 495 -9.68 16.96 -14.25
N VAL A 496 -9.95 18.10 -14.86
CA VAL A 496 -10.11 19.39 -14.19
C VAL A 496 -11.38 20.03 -14.71
N GLY A 497 -12.12 20.69 -13.83
CA GLY A 497 -13.35 21.36 -14.21
C GLY A 497 -13.77 22.42 -13.21
N ARG A 498 -14.89 23.06 -13.51
CA ARG A 498 -15.53 24.01 -12.60
C ARG A 498 -16.98 23.63 -12.38
N GLN A 499 -17.39 23.72 -11.12
CA GLN A 499 -18.77 23.60 -10.71
C GLN A 499 -19.31 25.02 -10.46
N PRO A 500 -20.26 25.51 -11.28
CA PRO A 500 -20.87 26.82 -11.05
C PRO A 500 -21.71 26.79 -9.76
N ARG A 501 -21.78 27.95 -9.11
CA ARG A 501 -22.53 28.18 -7.88
C ARG A 501 -23.35 29.45 -8.01
N GLN A 502 -24.63 29.36 -7.67
CA GLN A 502 -25.50 30.53 -7.59
C GLN A 502 -25.41 31.18 -6.21
N ALA A 503 -25.69 32.48 -6.15
CA ALA A 503 -25.74 33.20 -4.88
C ALA A 503 -26.72 32.52 -3.91
N ALA A 504 -26.43 32.60 -2.60
CA ALA A 504 -27.18 31.95 -1.51
C ALA A 504 -27.16 30.40 -1.47
N GLN A 505 -26.55 29.69 -2.42
CA GLN A 505 -26.36 28.24 -2.30
C GLN A 505 -25.21 27.92 -1.33
N ASN A 506 -25.50 27.26 -0.21
CA ASN A 506 -24.45 26.81 0.72
C ASN A 506 -23.95 25.40 0.39
N LEU A 507 -24.81 24.59 -0.22
CA LEU A 507 -24.51 23.25 -0.73
C LEU A 507 -24.67 23.28 -2.26
N VAL A 508 -23.67 22.76 -2.96
CA VAL A 508 -23.73 22.50 -4.40
C VAL A 508 -23.35 21.04 -4.62
N THR A 509 -24.06 20.32 -5.49
CA THR A 509 -23.76 18.92 -5.78
C THR A 509 -23.33 18.77 -7.24
N MET A 510 -22.26 18.01 -7.46
CA MET A 510 -21.81 17.59 -8.79
C MET A 510 -22.00 16.08 -8.93
N PHE A 511 -22.32 15.62 -10.13
CA PHE A 511 -22.35 14.20 -10.47
C PHE A 511 -21.07 13.84 -11.23
N LEU A 512 -20.37 12.81 -10.75
CA LEU A 512 -19.16 12.29 -11.36
C LEU A 512 -19.38 10.85 -11.82
N ASP A 513 -19.35 10.64 -13.13
CA ASP A 513 -19.38 9.30 -13.71
C ASP A 513 -18.05 8.58 -13.43
N ILE A 514 -18.12 7.41 -12.79
CA ILE A 514 -16.95 6.62 -12.43
C ILE A 514 -16.53 5.77 -13.63
N THR A 515 -15.48 6.19 -14.33
CA THR A 515 -14.92 5.46 -15.47
C THR A 515 -13.87 4.43 -15.02
N PRO A 516 -13.59 3.39 -15.84
CA PRO A 516 -12.52 2.42 -15.53
C PRO A 516 -11.13 3.03 -15.33
N GLU A 517 -10.89 4.24 -15.83
CA GLU A 517 -9.61 4.95 -15.67
C GLU A 517 -9.34 5.38 -14.22
N LEU A 518 -10.40 5.52 -13.41
CA LEU A 518 -10.33 5.88 -11.99
C LEU A 518 -9.99 4.70 -11.07
N ILE A 519 -9.92 3.47 -11.60
CA ILE A 519 -9.47 2.29 -10.86
C ILE A 519 -7.95 2.37 -10.64
N PRO A 520 -7.41 2.06 -9.45
CA PRO A 520 -8.11 1.49 -8.27
C PRO A 520 -8.71 2.55 -7.35
N SER A 521 -8.14 3.73 -7.30
CA SER A 521 -8.64 4.83 -6.47
C SER A 521 -8.34 6.18 -7.12
N PHE A 522 -9.06 7.20 -6.67
CA PHE A 522 -8.86 8.57 -7.11
C PHE A 522 -9.01 9.55 -5.95
N ARG A 523 -8.45 10.75 -6.12
CA ARG A 523 -8.60 11.87 -5.21
C ARG A 523 -9.31 12.98 -5.93
N ILE A 524 -10.26 13.63 -5.26
CA ILE A 524 -10.81 14.89 -5.71
C ILE A 524 -10.30 16.00 -4.80
N VAL A 525 -9.72 17.04 -5.39
CA VAL A 525 -9.33 18.27 -4.73
C VAL A 525 -10.24 19.36 -5.27
N ALA A 526 -10.86 20.14 -4.41
CA ALA A 526 -11.63 21.30 -4.83
C ALA A 526 -11.25 22.53 -4.04
N TYR A 527 -11.38 23.69 -4.67
CA TYR A 527 -11.11 24.96 -4.02
C TYR A 527 -11.94 26.10 -4.62
N TYR A 528 -12.07 27.15 -3.83
CA TYR A 528 -12.54 28.45 -4.28
C TYR A 528 -11.60 29.54 -3.75
N GLN A 529 -11.67 30.72 -4.38
CA GLN A 529 -10.88 31.88 -3.98
C GLN A 529 -11.80 32.96 -3.38
N VAL A 530 -11.26 33.70 -2.42
CA VAL A 530 -11.92 34.84 -1.76
C VAL A 530 -11.06 36.08 -1.93
N GLY A 531 -11.66 37.14 -2.47
CA GLY A 531 -11.02 38.46 -2.59
C GLY A 531 -9.72 38.47 -3.39
N ASN A 532 -9.51 37.47 -4.26
CA ASN A 532 -8.28 37.25 -5.01
C ASN A 532 -7.01 37.12 -4.13
N SER A 533 -7.17 36.78 -2.84
CA SER A 533 -6.07 36.71 -1.87
C SER A 533 -6.02 35.40 -1.07
N GLU A 534 -7.18 34.83 -0.75
CA GLU A 534 -7.30 33.59 0.01
C GLU A 534 -7.80 32.47 -0.91
N ILE A 535 -7.20 31.29 -0.77
CA ILE A 535 -7.70 30.05 -1.38
C ILE A 535 -8.18 29.15 -0.24
N VAL A 536 -9.38 28.62 -0.38
CA VAL A 536 -9.97 27.65 0.55
C VAL A 536 -10.14 26.34 -0.20
N ALA A 537 -9.49 25.28 0.28
CA ALA A 537 -9.44 23.99 -0.41
C ALA A 537 -9.86 22.86 0.51
N ASP A 538 -10.37 21.79 -0.09
CA ASP A 538 -10.55 20.50 0.55
C ASP A 538 -10.26 19.36 -0.44
N SER A 539 -9.99 18.17 0.10
CA SER A 539 -9.75 16.97 -0.71
C SER A 539 -10.33 15.73 -0.06
N VAL A 540 -10.73 14.77 -0.89
CA VAL A 540 -11.23 13.46 -0.47
C VAL A 540 -10.56 12.39 -1.32
N TRP A 541 -10.11 11.30 -0.67
CA TRP A 541 -9.68 10.08 -1.34
C TRP A 541 -10.86 9.10 -1.42
N VAL A 542 -11.03 8.50 -2.59
CA VAL A 542 -12.17 7.64 -2.91
C VAL A 542 -11.64 6.32 -3.46
N ASP A 543 -12.01 5.24 -2.80
CA ASP A 543 -11.71 3.86 -3.19
C ASP A 543 -12.73 3.38 -4.24
N VAL A 544 -12.25 2.78 -5.33
CA VAL A 544 -13.09 2.16 -6.36
C VAL A 544 -12.79 0.66 -6.34
N LYS A 545 -13.81 -0.16 -6.57
CA LYS A 545 -13.65 -1.61 -6.52
C LYS A 545 -12.55 -2.08 -7.49
N ASP A 546 -11.60 -2.84 -6.95
CA ASP A 546 -10.49 -3.48 -7.66
C ASP A 546 -10.95 -4.53 -8.69
N THR A 547 -11.46 -4.06 -9.82
CA THR A 547 -11.76 -4.90 -11.00
C THR A 547 -10.73 -4.68 -12.08
N CYS A 548 -10.74 -5.52 -13.11
CA CYS A 548 -10.04 -5.18 -14.35
C CYS A 548 -10.70 -3.93 -14.98
N MET A 549 -9.92 -3.12 -15.70
CA MET A 549 -10.47 -2.00 -16.47
C MET A 549 -11.32 -2.48 -17.66
N GLY A 550 -10.96 -3.65 -18.18
CA GLY A 550 -11.63 -4.34 -19.27
C GLY A 550 -12.25 -5.67 -18.84
N THR A 551 -12.81 -6.39 -19.79
CA THR A 551 -13.40 -7.71 -19.55
C THR A 551 -12.52 -8.84 -20.10
N LEU A 552 -12.36 -9.90 -19.33
CA LEU A 552 -11.73 -11.15 -19.78
C LEU A 552 -12.33 -12.33 -19.02
N ILE A 553 -12.99 -13.22 -19.75
CA ILE A 553 -13.65 -14.41 -19.20
C ILE A 553 -13.21 -15.63 -20.01
N VAL A 554 -12.81 -16.68 -19.29
CA VAL A 554 -12.50 -18.00 -19.88
C VAL A 554 -13.53 -18.98 -19.34
N LYS A 555 -14.28 -19.63 -20.23
CA LYS A 555 -15.32 -20.61 -19.89
C LYS A 555 -15.30 -21.79 -20.86
N GLY A 556 -15.91 -22.93 -20.48
CA GLY A 556 -16.18 -24.01 -21.42
C GLY A 556 -17.02 -23.50 -22.59
N ALA A 557 -16.77 -23.99 -23.80
CA ALA A 557 -17.55 -23.60 -24.97
C ALA A 557 -18.99 -24.10 -24.89
N SER A 558 -19.21 -25.22 -24.20
CA SER A 558 -20.50 -25.84 -23.90
C SER A 558 -20.59 -26.27 -22.43
N ASP A 559 -21.79 -26.64 -21.97
CA ASP A 559 -21.96 -27.18 -20.61
C ASP A 559 -21.22 -28.50 -20.41
N VAL A 560 -21.03 -29.30 -21.47
CA VAL A 560 -20.24 -30.55 -21.45
C VAL A 560 -18.77 -30.27 -21.16
N ASP A 561 -18.22 -29.16 -21.68
CA ASP A 561 -16.84 -28.77 -21.41
C ASP A 561 -16.64 -28.34 -19.94
N ASN A 562 -17.70 -27.95 -19.23
CA ASN A 562 -17.64 -27.61 -17.81
C ASN A 562 -17.76 -28.83 -16.88
N GLN A 563 -18.03 -30.02 -17.42
CA GLN A 563 -18.14 -31.27 -16.66
C GLN A 563 -16.77 -31.96 -16.49
N ILE A 564 -16.78 -33.09 -15.77
CA ILE A 564 -15.58 -33.93 -15.57
C ILE A 564 -15.11 -34.46 -16.92
N GLN A 565 -13.86 -34.18 -17.26
CA GLN A 565 -13.23 -34.59 -18.52
C GLN A 565 -12.46 -35.90 -18.36
N GLN A 566 -12.37 -36.68 -19.43
CA GLN A 566 -11.52 -37.87 -19.49
C GLN A 566 -10.09 -37.51 -19.94
N PRO A 567 -9.05 -38.19 -19.44
CA PRO A 567 -7.69 -37.98 -19.92
C PRO A 567 -7.58 -38.15 -21.45
N GLY A 568 -7.01 -37.16 -22.14
CA GLY A 568 -6.88 -37.16 -23.60
C GLY A 568 -8.11 -36.69 -24.38
N ALA A 569 -9.24 -36.40 -23.71
CA ALA A 569 -10.42 -35.86 -24.37
C ALA A 569 -10.17 -34.46 -24.92
N SER A 570 -10.79 -34.15 -26.07
CA SER A 570 -10.76 -32.80 -26.64
C SER A 570 -11.74 -31.90 -25.89
N MET A 571 -11.25 -30.77 -25.37
CA MET A 571 -12.05 -29.76 -24.68
C MET A 571 -11.98 -28.44 -25.45
N LYS A 572 -13.12 -27.76 -25.58
CA LYS A 572 -13.19 -26.43 -26.19
C LYS A 572 -13.34 -25.36 -25.12
N ILE A 573 -12.46 -24.36 -25.15
CA ILE A 573 -12.53 -23.18 -24.29
C ILE A 573 -12.96 -21.97 -25.11
N LYS A 574 -13.86 -21.17 -24.55
CA LYS A 574 -14.27 -19.88 -25.09
C LYS A 574 -13.60 -18.77 -24.29
N VAL A 575 -12.85 -17.92 -25.00
CA VAL A 575 -12.17 -16.74 -24.44
C VAL A 575 -12.92 -15.52 -24.93
N GLU A 576 -13.57 -14.81 -24.01
CA GLU A 576 -14.29 -13.56 -24.27
C GLU A 576 -13.52 -12.42 -23.63
N GLY A 577 -13.22 -11.37 -24.38
CA GLY A 577 -12.57 -10.17 -23.85
C GLY A 577 -12.62 -9.02 -24.82
N ASP A 578 -12.03 -7.90 -24.42
CA ASP A 578 -12.11 -6.65 -25.17
C ASP A 578 -11.47 -6.76 -26.56
N ALA A 579 -11.96 -5.95 -27.51
CA ALA A 579 -11.47 -5.94 -28.89
C ALA A 579 -9.96 -5.68 -28.96
N ASN A 580 -9.27 -6.40 -29.85
CA ASN A 580 -7.81 -6.34 -30.02
C ASN A 580 -6.97 -6.70 -28.78
N ALA A 581 -7.57 -7.28 -27.73
CA ALA A 581 -6.84 -7.77 -26.58
C ALA A 581 -5.92 -8.94 -26.96
N ARG A 582 -4.78 -9.03 -26.27
CA ARG A 582 -3.87 -10.18 -26.36
C ARG A 582 -4.00 -11.00 -25.08
N VAL A 583 -4.44 -12.24 -25.22
CA VAL A 583 -4.66 -13.14 -24.08
C VAL A 583 -3.52 -14.16 -23.99
N GLY A 584 -2.89 -14.24 -22.82
CA GLY A 584 -1.90 -15.26 -22.52
C GLY A 584 -2.54 -16.40 -21.73
N LEU A 585 -2.63 -17.59 -22.31
CA LEU A 585 -3.16 -18.77 -21.63
C LEU A 585 -2.04 -19.57 -20.95
N VAL A 586 -2.39 -20.25 -19.86
CA VAL A 586 -1.53 -21.21 -19.16
C VAL A 586 -2.43 -22.25 -18.51
N ALA A 587 -2.09 -23.54 -18.68
CA ALA A 587 -2.72 -24.64 -17.98
C ALA A 587 -1.77 -25.11 -16.87
N VAL A 588 -2.27 -25.16 -15.63
CA VAL A 588 -1.46 -25.46 -14.45
C VAL A 588 -2.17 -26.53 -13.64
N ASP A 589 -1.43 -27.54 -13.20
CA ASP A 589 -1.93 -28.56 -12.29
C ASP A 589 -2.37 -27.90 -10.97
N LYS A 590 -3.57 -28.24 -10.50
CA LYS A 590 -4.11 -27.73 -9.24
C LYS A 590 -3.19 -28.05 -8.06
N GLY A 591 -2.52 -29.21 -8.05
CA GLY A 591 -1.62 -29.63 -6.98
C GLY A 591 -0.46 -28.65 -6.74
N VAL A 592 -0.01 -27.93 -7.77
CA VAL A 592 1.02 -26.88 -7.65
C VAL A 592 0.54 -25.71 -6.78
N TYR A 593 -0.71 -25.28 -6.96
CA TYR A 593 -1.26 -24.18 -6.17
C TYR A 593 -1.67 -24.60 -4.76
N VAL A 594 -1.96 -25.88 -4.55
CA VAL A 594 -2.11 -26.46 -3.20
C VAL A 594 -0.79 -26.35 -2.44
N LEU A 595 0.34 -26.63 -3.11
CA LEU A 595 1.68 -26.53 -2.50
C LEU A 595 2.10 -25.09 -2.22
N ASN A 596 1.89 -24.17 -3.17
CA ASN A 596 2.26 -22.76 -3.00
C ASN A 596 1.36 -21.81 -3.81
N ASN A 597 0.44 -21.11 -3.16
CA ASN A 597 -0.40 -20.09 -3.79
C ASN A 597 0.13 -18.66 -3.59
N LYS A 598 1.19 -18.46 -2.80
CA LYS A 598 1.65 -17.15 -2.33
C LYS A 598 2.14 -16.25 -3.47
N TYR A 599 2.80 -16.83 -4.47
CA TYR A 599 3.44 -16.08 -5.55
C TYR A 599 2.58 -15.94 -6.81
N LYS A 600 1.34 -16.44 -6.78
CA LYS A 600 0.39 -16.29 -7.89
C LYS A 600 0.06 -14.81 -8.13
N LEU A 601 0.09 -14.39 -9.39
CA LEU A 601 -0.36 -13.05 -9.80
C LEU A 601 -1.89 -12.95 -9.71
N THR A 602 -2.40 -11.90 -9.07
CA THR A 602 -3.83 -11.62 -8.92
C THR A 602 -4.08 -10.15 -9.27
N GLN A 603 -5.33 -9.81 -9.62
CA GLN A 603 -5.70 -8.43 -9.95
C GLN A 603 -5.46 -7.48 -8.76
N SER A 604 -5.74 -7.92 -7.54
CA SER A 604 -5.44 -7.15 -6.32
C SER A 604 -3.96 -6.79 -6.20
N LYS A 605 -3.04 -7.75 -6.43
CA LYS A 605 -1.60 -7.48 -6.36
C LYS A 605 -1.11 -6.47 -7.41
N ILE A 606 -1.77 -6.47 -8.58
CA ILE A 606 -1.51 -5.48 -9.63
C ILE A 606 -1.89 -4.09 -9.11
N TRP A 607 -3.11 -3.95 -8.60
CA TRP A 607 -3.59 -2.67 -8.06
C TRP A 607 -2.84 -2.21 -6.82
N ASP A 608 -2.48 -3.10 -5.89
CA ASP A 608 -1.62 -2.81 -4.74
C ASP A 608 -0.25 -2.23 -5.16
N THR A 609 0.24 -2.62 -6.34
CA THR A 609 1.51 -2.11 -6.89
C THR A 609 1.32 -0.73 -7.52
N VAL A 610 0.21 -0.53 -8.24
CA VAL A 610 -0.14 0.75 -8.87
C VAL A 610 -0.54 1.78 -7.81
N GLU A 611 -1.26 1.41 -6.75
CA GLU A 611 -1.69 2.35 -5.71
C GLU A 611 -0.50 2.90 -4.91
N LYS A 612 0.62 2.16 -4.82
CA LYS A 612 1.88 2.67 -4.26
C LYS A 612 2.49 3.82 -5.06
N SER A 613 2.05 4.04 -6.30
CA SER A 613 2.44 5.17 -7.11
C SER A 613 1.60 6.42 -6.88
N ASP A 614 0.49 6.31 -6.15
CA ASP A 614 -0.23 7.49 -5.70
C ASP A 614 0.70 8.33 -4.84
N ILE A 615 0.87 9.58 -5.24
CA ILE A 615 1.77 10.54 -4.62
C ILE A 615 1.11 11.24 -3.42
N GLY A 616 -0.19 11.06 -3.20
CA GLY A 616 -0.89 11.59 -2.03
C GLY A 616 -0.52 10.87 -0.73
N CYS A 617 -0.52 11.60 0.39
CA CYS A 617 -0.01 11.13 1.68
C CYS A 617 -1.09 10.82 2.72
N THR A 618 -2.28 11.41 2.59
CA THR A 618 -3.38 11.26 3.56
C THR A 618 -4.65 10.81 2.84
N ALA A 619 -5.68 10.38 3.57
CA ALA A 619 -6.95 9.98 2.95
C ALA A 619 -7.88 11.18 2.64
N GLY A 620 -7.43 12.41 2.83
CA GLY A 620 -8.22 13.61 2.57
C GLY A 620 -7.88 14.78 3.49
N SER A 621 -8.31 15.97 3.06
CA SER A 621 -8.01 17.29 3.65
C SER A 621 -6.52 17.52 3.88
N GLY A 622 -6.19 18.70 4.39
CA GLY A 622 -4.89 19.06 4.91
C GLY A 622 -5.03 19.98 6.11
N MET A 623 -3.90 20.35 6.72
CA MET A 623 -3.85 21.25 7.88
C MET A 623 -4.35 22.66 7.54
N ASN A 624 -4.07 23.11 6.32
CA ASN A 624 -4.44 24.40 5.76
C ASN A 624 -4.57 24.25 4.24
N ASN A 625 -4.84 25.34 3.52
CA ASN A 625 -5.00 25.33 2.07
C ASN A 625 -3.82 24.69 1.34
N LEU A 626 -2.59 25.10 1.65
CA LEU A 626 -1.37 24.51 1.07
C LEU A 626 -1.24 23.02 1.39
N GLY A 627 -1.52 22.64 2.64
CA GLY A 627 -1.46 21.26 3.11
C GLY A 627 -2.45 20.35 2.37
N VAL A 628 -3.62 20.86 1.95
CA VAL A 628 -4.58 20.09 1.14
C VAL A 628 -3.96 19.72 -0.21
N PHE A 629 -3.30 20.67 -0.87
CA PHE A 629 -2.62 20.40 -2.14
C PHE A 629 -1.42 19.45 -1.93
N GLU A 630 -0.58 19.69 -0.92
CA GLU A 630 0.57 18.83 -0.59
C GLU A 630 0.15 17.39 -0.30
N ASP A 631 -0.83 17.20 0.59
CA ASP A 631 -1.30 15.89 1.01
C ASP A 631 -2.04 15.14 -0.10
N ALA A 632 -2.64 15.86 -1.05
CA ALA A 632 -3.20 15.27 -2.28
C ALA A 632 -2.15 14.98 -3.36
N GLY A 633 -0.91 15.45 -3.17
CA GLY A 633 0.18 15.25 -4.12
C GLY A 633 0.24 16.29 -5.25
N LEU A 634 -0.33 17.47 -5.06
CA LEU A 634 -0.25 18.62 -5.95
C LEU A 634 0.78 19.65 -5.46
N ALA A 635 1.31 20.43 -6.38
CA ALA A 635 2.10 21.63 -6.11
C ALA A 635 1.36 22.85 -6.67
N LEU A 636 1.20 23.87 -5.83
CA LEU A 636 0.52 25.12 -6.17
C LEU A 636 1.52 26.28 -6.14
N MET A 637 1.38 27.20 -7.07
CA MET A 637 1.99 28.53 -7.07
C MET A 637 0.94 29.56 -7.50
N THR A 638 0.89 30.70 -6.82
CA THR A 638 -0.01 31.80 -7.18
C THR A 638 0.72 33.13 -7.34
N SER A 639 0.06 34.11 -7.95
CA SER A 639 0.61 35.48 -8.10
C SER A 639 0.86 36.21 -6.78
N ASN A 640 0.20 35.80 -5.69
CA ASN A 640 0.39 36.38 -4.36
C ASN A 640 1.49 35.67 -3.56
N ASN A 641 2.37 34.92 -4.23
CA ASN A 641 3.44 34.11 -3.62
C ASN A 641 2.96 33.04 -2.63
N LEU A 642 1.68 32.64 -2.69
CA LEU A 642 1.21 31.45 -1.99
C LEU A 642 1.70 30.23 -2.77
N SER A 643 2.58 29.44 -2.15
CA SER A 643 3.24 28.28 -2.77
C SER A 643 3.35 27.11 -1.80
N THR A 644 3.13 25.89 -2.28
CA THR A 644 3.36 24.68 -1.47
C THR A 644 4.84 24.48 -1.18
N LYS A 645 5.17 23.68 -0.17
CA LYS A 645 6.55 23.27 0.11
C LYS A 645 7.13 22.47 -1.05
N GLN A 646 8.44 22.56 -1.19
CA GLN A 646 9.15 21.72 -2.15
C GLN A 646 9.14 20.27 -1.67
N ARG A 647 8.64 19.36 -2.51
CA ARG A 647 8.66 17.93 -2.22
C ARG A 647 10.09 17.40 -2.29
N SER A 648 10.53 16.72 -1.23
CA SER A 648 11.88 16.16 -1.13
C SER A 648 11.96 14.73 -1.67
N ASP A 649 10.95 13.90 -1.45
CA ASP A 649 10.91 12.49 -1.85
C ASP A 649 9.58 12.16 -2.52
N THR A 650 9.62 11.17 -3.42
CA THR A 650 8.45 10.52 -4.01
C THR A 650 7.56 9.88 -2.95
N LYS A 651 8.15 9.31 -1.89
CA LYS A 651 7.40 8.69 -0.80
C LYS A 651 7.07 9.70 0.30
N CYS A 652 5.88 9.53 0.88
CA CYS A 652 5.48 10.31 2.03
C CYS A 652 6.30 9.91 3.27
N PRO A 653 6.69 10.86 4.13
CA PRO A 653 7.45 10.56 5.33
C PRO A 653 6.66 9.60 6.22
N GLN A 654 7.17 8.39 6.40
CA GLN A 654 6.60 7.45 7.36
C GLN A 654 6.98 7.90 8.77
N VAL A 655 6.00 7.93 9.68
CA VAL A 655 6.30 8.08 11.11
C VAL A 655 7.22 6.93 11.49
N ALA A 656 8.46 7.26 11.86
CA ALA A 656 9.47 6.27 12.18
C ALA A 656 8.90 5.30 13.23
N ARG A 657 8.65 4.04 12.83
CA ARG A 657 8.32 3.00 13.80
C ARG A 657 9.54 2.88 14.71
N TRP A 658 9.36 3.28 15.96
CA TRP A 658 10.38 3.15 16.98
C TRP A 658 10.66 1.65 17.15
N ARG A 659 11.66 1.13 16.43
CA ARG A 659 12.17 -0.22 16.66
C ARG A 659 12.65 -0.23 18.10
N ARG A 660 12.07 -1.10 18.93
CA ARG A 660 12.54 -1.32 20.31
C ARG A 660 14.03 -1.61 20.26
N ARG A 661 14.83 -0.75 20.90
CA ARG A 661 16.31 -0.77 20.97
C ARG A 661 16.92 -2.04 21.57
N ARG A 662 16.13 -3.02 22.02
CA ARG A 662 16.62 -4.21 22.75
C ARG A 662 17.47 -5.15 21.88
N SER A 663 17.22 -5.21 20.56
CA SER A 663 18.01 -6.07 19.67
C SER A 663 19.38 -5.49 19.30
N VAL A 664 19.64 -4.20 19.56
CA VAL A 664 20.90 -3.55 19.16
C VAL A 664 22.04 -3.90 20.11
N GLN A 665 21.79 -3.93 21.43
CA GLN A 665 22.83 -4.25 22.42
C GLN A 665 23.39 -5.67 22.27
N LEU A 666 22.54 -6.66 21.98
CA LEU A 666 22.98 -8.05 21.78
C LEU A 666 23.76 -8.21 20.46
N ILE A 667 23.37 -7.48 19.41
CA ILE A 667 24.07 -7.50 18.12
C ILE A 667 25.44 -6.78 18.25
N GLU A 668 25.49 -5.67 18.99
CA GLU A 668 26.71 -4.91 19.25
C GLU A 668 27.70 -5.72 20.11
N SER A 669 27.22 -6.43 21.14
CA SER A 669 28.07 -7.31 21.96
C SER A 669 28.60 -8.51 21.17
N LYS A 670 27.78 -9.11 20.29
CA LYS A 670 28.23 -10.18 19.38
C LYS A 670 29.33 -9.66 18.45
N ALA A 671 29.08 -8.54 17.77
CA ALA A 671 30.05 -7.94 16.85
C ALA A 671 31.36 -7.54 17.54
N SER A 672 31.29 -6.99 18.76
CA SER A 672 32.46 -6.64 19.57
C SER A 672 33.31 -7.86 19.94
N LYS A 673 32.67 -8.98 20.31
CA LYS A 673 33.39 -10.22 20.66
C LYS A 673 34.06 -10.88 19.45
N VAL A 674 33.39 -10.92 18.29
CA VAL A 674 33.98 -11.41 17.04
C VAL A 674 35.19 -10.56 16.62
N ALA A 675 35.17 -9.26 16.90
CA ALA A 675 36.26 -8.35 16.53
C ALA A 675 37.59 -8.63 17.26
N GLN A 676 37.59 -9.43 18.33
CA GLN A 676 38.80 -9.79 19.09
C GLN A 676 39.69 -10.81 18.35
N TYR A 677 39.13 -11.57 17.41
CA TYR A 677 39.88 -12.53 16.60
C TYR A 677 40.30 -11.87 15.29
N GLN A 678 41.61 -11.84 15.01
CA GLN A 678 42.13 -11.28 13.76
C GLN A 678 42.06 -12.28 12.60
N ASP A 679 42.19 -13.58 12.90
CA ASP A 679 42.06 -14.65 11.91
C ASP A 679 40.59 -14.85 11.50
N HIS A 680 40.35 -14.85 10.18
CA HIS A 680 39.04 -15.10 9.59
C HIS A 680 38.45 -16.46 9.98
N ARG A 681 39.27 -17.50 10.15
CA ARG A 681 38.78 -18.83 10.58
C ARG A 681 38.29 -18.80 12.02
N LEU A 682 39.06 -18.20 12.93
CA LEU A 682 38.69 -18.09 14.34
C LEU A 682 37.49 -17.16 14.56
N ARG A 683 37.35 -16.10 13.74
CA ARG A 683 36.13 -15.27 13.71
C ARG A 683 34.89 -16.07 13.40
N LYS A 684 34.96 -16.91 12.36
CA LYS A 684 33.84 -17.78 11.97
C LYS A 684 33.51 -18.77 13.09
N CYS A 685 34.51 -19.39 13.72
CA CYS A 685 34.29 -20.28 14.87
C CYS A 685 33.63 -19.56 16.07
N CYS A 686 34.02 -18.30 16.33
CA CYS A 686 33.40 -17.48 17.36
C CYS A 686 31.95 -17.10 17.02
N GLU A 687 31.67 -16.72 15.77
CA GLU A 687 30.32 -16.45 15.26
C GLU A 687 29.42 -17.67 15.40
N ASP A 688 29.89 -18.84 14.97
CA ASP A 688 29.20 -20.12 15.09
C ASP A 688 28.92 -20.50 16.55
N GLY A 689 29.85 -20.16 17.46
CA GLY A 689 29.69 -20.32 18.91
C GLY A 689 28.55 -19.47 19.49
N MET A 690 28.31 -18.29 18.92
CA MET A 690 27.28 -17.34 19.36
C MET A 690 25.92 -17.52 18.68
N HIS A 691 25.78 -18.51 17.80
CA HIS A 691 24.47 -18.94 17.30
C HIS A 691 23.68 -19.67 18.39
N GLU A 692 22.38 -19.42 18.44
CA GLU A 692 21.48 -20.14 19.33
C GLU A 692 21.26 -21.56 18.83
N ASN A 693 21.30 -22.51 19.75
CA ASN A 693 21.08 -23.91 19.44
C ASN A 693 19.63 -24.29 19.73
N PRO A 694 18.81 -24.62 18.72
CA PRO A 694 17.41 -25.02 18.90
C PRO A 694 17.23 -26.27 19.79
N MET A 695 18.26 -27.12 19.90
CA MET A 695 18.23 -28.35 20.72
C MET A 695 18.66 -28.14 22.18
N GLY A 696 19.01 -26.91 22.57
CA GLY A 696 19.33 -26.56 23.96
C GLY A 696 20.61 -27.20 24.52
N HIS A 697 21.52 -27.71 23.69
CA HIS A 697 22.78 -28.29 24.17
C HIS A 697 23.71 -27.22 24.76
N THR A 698 24.50 -27.65 25.75
CA THR A 698 25.55 -26.81 26.36
C THR A 698 26.64 -26.45 25.35
N CYS A 699 27.38 -25.37 25.63
CA CYS A 699 28.49 -24.94 24.78
C CYS A 699 29.55 -26.05 24.64
N GLU A 700 29.78 -26.82 25.70
CA GLU A 700 30.73 -27.94 25.77
C GLU A 700 30.33 -29.06 24.81
N ARG A 701 29.05 -29.46 24.83
CA ARG A 701 28.52 -30.51 23.94
C ARG A 701 28.53 -30.06 22.48
N ARG A 702 28.28 -28.77 22.22
CA ARG A 702 28.38 -28.21 20.86
C ARG A 702 29.82 -28.19 20.34
N ALA A 703 30.78 -27.97 21.23
CA ALA A 703 32.19 -27.94 20.88
C ALA A 703 32.79 -29.34 20.61
N GLU A 704 32.08 -30.43 20.92
CA GLU A 704 32.49 -31.81 20.56
C GLU A 704 32.26 -32.13 19.08
N TYR A 705 31.36 -31.41 18.41
CA TYR A 705 31.06 -31.59 16.98
C TYR A 705 31.96 -30.76 16.06
N ILE A 706 33.01 -30.13 16.60
CA ILE A 706 33.96 -29.32 15.85
C ILE A 706 35.15 -30.22 15.50
N ASP A 707 35.23 -30.64 14.24
CA ASP A 707 36.34 -31.46 13.70
C ASP A 707 37.64 -30.65 13.52
N ASP A 708 37.56 -29.31 13.45
CA ASP A 708 38.70 -28.44 13.20
C ASP A 708 39.48 -28.08 14.49
N GLN A 709 40.82 -28.20 14.42
CA GLN A 709 41.90 -27.75 15.32
C GLN A 709 41.50 -27.08 16.66
N ASN A 710 42.15 -27.50 17.76
CA ASN A 710 41.92 -27.03 19.15
C ASN A 710 41.71 -25.51 19.33
N GLU A 711 42.32 -24.68 18.48
CA GLU A 711 42.19 -23.21 18.49
C GLU A 711 40.77 -22.74 18.12
N CYS A 712 40.12 -23.35 17.11
CA CYS A 712 38.74 -23.06 16.72
C CYS A 712 37.76 -23.48 17.82
N ARG A 713 38.00 -24.66 18.41
CA ARG A 713 37.21 -25.16 19.55
C ARG A 713 37.27 -24.21 20.75
N THR A 714 38.43 -23.62 20.99
CA THR A 714 38.64 -22.66 22.09
C THR A 714 37.91 -21.34 21.82
N ALA A 715 38.05 -20.77 20.63
CA ALA A 715 37.33 -19.56 20.22
C ALA A 715 35.80 -19.74 20.25
N PHE A 716 35.31 -20.90 19.78
CA PHE A 716 33.89 -21.26 19.82
C PHE A 716 33.36 -21.31 21.27
N LEU A 717 34.07 -21.99 22.18
CA LEU A 717 33.67 -22.11 23.58
C LEU A 717 33.66 -20.76 24.29
N GLU A 718 34.66 -19.91 24.03
CA GLU A 718 34.77 -18.60 24.64
C GLU A 718 33.61 -17.69 24.22
N CYS A 719 33.28 -17.66 22.93
CA CYS A 719 32.19 -16.84 22.40
C CYS A 719 30.80 -17.39 22.79
N CYS A 720 30.64 -18.72 22.83
CA CYS A 720 29.40 -19.36 23.29
C CYS A 720 29.10 -19.06 24.77
N ARG A 721 30.11 -19.13 25.65
CA ARG A 721 29.95 -18.79 27.07
C ARG A 721 29.72 -17.29 27.28
N TYR A 722 30.40 -16.44 26.52
CA TYR A 722 30.24 -15.00 26.58
C TYR A 722 28.80 -14.57 26.29
N ILE A 723 28.20 -15.04 25.20
CA ILE A 723 26.82 -14.68 24.86
C ILE A 723 25.82 -15.28 25.85
N LYS A 724 26.06 -16.52 26.31
CA LYS A 724 25.22 -17.16 27.32
C LYS A 724 25.22 -16.38 28.64
N GLY A 725 26.38 -15.87 29.06
CA GLY A 725 26.48 -15.00 30.24
C GLY A 725 25.68 -13.70 30.12
N ILE A 726 25.64 -13.08 28.94
CA ILE A 726 24.81 -11.89 28.67
C ILE A 726 23.33 -12.25 28.69
N GLN A 727 22.94 -13.39 28.13
CA GLN A 727 21.57 -13.89 28.14
C GLN A 727 21.09 -14.20 29.57
N ASP A 728 21.92 -14.86 30.37
CA ASP A 728 21.65 -15.20 31.77
C ASP A 728 21.57 -13.92 32.64
N ALA A 729 22.41 -12.93 32.39
CA ALA A 729 22.38 -11.63 33.08
C ALA A 729 21.11 -10.83 32.75
N ASN A 730 20.71 -10.80 31.47
CA ASN A 730 19.46 -10.16 31.04
C ASN A 730 18.23 -10.88 31.63
N GLN A 731 18.27 -12.21 31.77
CA GLN A 731 17.22 -12.96 32.48
C GLN A 731 17.16 -12.57 33.96
N ARG A 732 18.30 -12.47 34.66
CA ARG A 732 18.36 -12.03 36.07
C ARG A 732 17.88 -10.59 36.28
N GLU A 733 18.21 -9.64 35.41
CA GLU A 733 17.66 -8.29 35.47
C GLU A 733 16.14 -8.28 35.25
N THR A 734 15.64 -9.11 34.35
CA THR A 734 14.19 -9.23 34.11
C THR A 734 13.47 -9.81 35.33
N GLU A 735 14.06 -10.80 36.00
CA GLU A 735 13.55 -11.36 37.27
C GLU A 735 13.62 -10.35 38.43
N LEU A 736 14.66 -9.52 38.51
CA LEU A 736 14.81 -8.48 39.54
C LEU A 736 13.86 -7.28 39.33
N ILE A 737 13.57 -6.90 38.08
CA ILE A 737 12.57 -5.88 37.75
C ILE A 737 11.16 -6.37 38.14
N LEU A 738 10.86 -7.66 37.94
CA LEU A 738 9.61 -8.30 38.36
C LEU A 738 9.48 -8.43 39.89
N ALA A 739 10.59 -8.51 40.62
CA ALA A 739 10.59 -8.55 42.09
C ALA A 739 10.42 -7.16 42.75
N ARG A 740 10.71 -6.07 42.03
CA ARG A 740 10.50 -4.68 42.51
C ARG A 740 9.14 -4.09 42.13
N SER A 741 8.32 -4.79 41.33
CA SER A 741 6.95 -4.39 40.98
C SER A 741 5.88 -5.25 41.67
N LYS A 742 6.02 -5.45 42.98
CA LYS A 742 4.90 -5.84 43.84
C LYS A 742 4.39 -4.62 44.60
#